data_AF-A0A0S8JX60-F1
#
_entry.id   AF-A0A0S8JX60-F1
#
_cell.length_a   1.000
_cell.length_b   1.000
_cell.length_c   1.000
_cell.angle_alpha   90.00
_cell.angle_beta   90.00
_cell.angle_gamma   90.00
#
_symmetry.space_group_name_H-M   'P 1'
#
loop_
_entity.id
_entity.type
_entity.pdbx_description
1 polymer ?
#
loop_
_entity_poly.entity_id
_entity_poly.type
_entity_poly.pdbx_seq_one_letter_code
_entity_poly.pdbx_strand_id
1 'polypeptide(L)'
;MKGIFMLGCLFLIYNHLQSQINVAVNKPVTVDSEISSQPAWKAVDGLNYSNANRWVSDDGGYPHWIEVDLGQAYQVSGVNFYTGYYGDNHPVNEYKLQSWTGSAWIDITHVSNNLNPVHKHLFDPVIVTSKIKLDAISGEGNALMMYEIEIFAQYNSPPSLSDVDDPEPVYADEGAKILLLTDISDGDTDSDQTISITAASSNAGIVPDPVIQYSQGDSTAELSWTPAGPEGTAVITVTVQDDGGSAYGGSDSREIQFTVSVRDPGKNYAPTIDEVPDVYAFSTCETYRINLAGISDGDHNKLQEVQLSAATSDNGLLENVGVLYTQGDSTGVLYFNTTQTNGIGSIIVTVKDAGGVSGDGKDSIKIDFDVIITSKQQAAQITADLQRQHQVIEGFGGFGLEKVTWSRGPYYSQGYIDDIVDDLGVTILRIAVSPIGFEPFNDNEDPYDMDLELYRNNIYNYEDWKSIDFIRDLFKKDPDMKVIVSNWSPPAWMKSNNNVQEGGYLLPQYYQEFAEYMAAFVKLFRQETGGEVYAVSLQNEPTFWEPYESCQYTPRTYCDLLKIVGERFELEGLTTKFFYPEEVMVRVNDMEGWMNTLNNDVYAREYVDIVAVHGYERTGISAGEIGGELWDQYYIDYVNFPGYKKQFWMTETSGQPNTHSGAMKLISGLSYAITHGRLNAWVYWTISGEAADPYGVNNVYNLMLNGVKLKKYYVSKNYY
;
A
#
# COMPACT_ATOMS: atom_id res chain seq x y z
N MET A 1 10.48 -47.89 -26.97
CA MET A 1 11.69 -47.28 -26.37
C MET A 1 12.39 -46.41 -27.40
N LYS A 2 11.99 -45.12 -27.52
CA LYS A 2 12.74 -44.03 -28.19
C LYS A 2 11.97 -42.68 -28.19
N GLY A 3 11.07 -42.44 -27.22
CA GLY A 3 10.18 -41.27 -27.23
C GLY A 3 10.00 -40.57 -25.88
N ILE A 4 10.84 -40.84 -24.88
CA ILE A 4 10.71 -40.24 -23.53
C ILE A 4 11.91 -39.33 -23.18
N PHE A 5 12.94 -39.26 -24.03
CA PHE A 5 14.18 -38.54 -23.69
C PHE A 5 14.27 -37.08 -24.20
N MET A 6 13.22 -36.52 -24.81
CA MET A 6 13.30 -35.18 -25.41
C MET A 6 12.40 -34.11 -24.75
N LEU A 7 11.54 -34.48 -23.81
CA LEU A 7 10.80 -33.50 -22.97
C LEU A 7 11.53 -33.14 -21.67
N GLY A 8 12.50 -33.96 -21.21
CA GLY A 8 13.24 -33.70 -19.98
C GLY A 8 14.30 -32.60 -20.11
N CYS A 9 14.74 -32.24 -21.32
CA CYS A 9 15.78 -31.22 -21.50
C CYS A 9 15.24 -29.82 -21.80
N LEU A 10 14.00 -29.67 -22.29
CA LEU A 10 13.40 -28.33 -22.44
C LEU A 10 12.78 -27.83 -21.13
N PHE A 11 12.35 -28.72 -20.24
CA PHE A 11 11.74 -28.35 -18.95
C PHE A 11 12.77 -27.91 -17.90
N LEU A 12 14.05 -28.25 -18.08
CA LEU A 12 15.15 -27.85 -17.19
C LEU A 12 15.81 -26.52 -17.57
N ILE A 13 15.61 -26.03 -18.81
CA ILE A 13 16.20 -24.77 -19.28
C ILE A 13 15.24 -23.59 -19.05
N TYR A 14 13.93 -23.85 -18.97
CA TYR A 14 12.92 -22.79 -18.80
C TYR A 14 12.72 -22.36 -17.33
N ASN A 15 13.01 -23.23 -16.36
CA ASN A 15 12.93 -22.92 -14.92
C ASN A 15 14.16 -22.20 -14.36
N HIS A 16 15.16 -21.87 -15.18
CA HIS A 16 16.38 -21.18 -14.72
C HIS A 16 16.33 -19.65 -14.88
N LEU A 17 15.15 -19.09 -15.15
CA LEU A 17 14.96 -17.70 -15.57
C LEU A 17 14.14 -16.84 -14.59
N GLN A 18 13.83 -17.30 -13.38
CA GLN A 18 12.93 -16.56 -12.47
C GLN A 18 13.61 -15.66 -11.42
N SER A 19 14.95 -15.58 -11.37
CA SER A 19 15.71 -14.65 -10.49
C SER A 19 16.76 -13.80 -11.21
N GLN A 20 16.54 -13.47 -12.48
CA GLN A 20 17.49 -12.67 -13.27
C GLN A 20 17.20 -11.18 -13.21
N ILE A 21 18.08 -10.40 -12.56
CA ILE A 21 18.01 -8.93 -12.53
C ILE A 21 18.85 -8.36 -13.68
N ASN A 22 18.32 -7.39 -14.43
CA ASN A 22 19.10 -6.60 -15.38
C ASN A 22 20.07 -5.67 -14.62
N VAL A 23 21.33 -6.06 -14.52
CA VAL A 23 22.39 -5.32 -13.83
C VAL A 23 23.04 -4.24 -14.70
N ALA A 24 22.61 -4.08 -15.96
CA ALA A 24 23.11 -3.04 -16.87
C ALA A 24 22.44 -1.67 -16.64
N VAL A 25 21.27 -1.62 -15.99
CA VAL A 25 20.47 -0.38 -15.88
C VAL A 25 21.27 0.74 -15.19
N ASN A 26 21.32 1.90 -15.86
CA ASN A 26 22.04 3.12 -15.47
C ASN A 26 23.55 2.93 -15.27
N LYS A 27 24.15 1.88 -15.85
CA LYS A 27 25.60 1.65 -15.73
C LYS A 27 26.40 2.53 -16.69
N PRO A 28 27.66 2.85 -16.35
CA PRO A 28 28.55 3.54 -17.27
C PRO A 28 28.72 2.75 -18.57
N VAL A 29 28.61 3.44 -19.70
CA VAL A 29 28.84 2.88 -21.03
C VAL A 29 29.91 3.66 -21.78
N THR A 30 30.68 2.96 -22.59
CA THR A 30 31.66 3.54 -23.52
C THR A 30 31.37 2.99 -24.91
N VAL A 31 31.47 3.84 -25.93
CA VAL A 31 31.17 3.48 -27.32
C VAL A 31 32.27 3.95 -28.26
N ASP A 32 32.32 3.42 -29.48
CA ASP A 32 33.25 3.90 -30.51
C ASP A 32 32.92 5.33 -30.97
N SER A 33 31.63 5.62 -31.12
CA SER A 33 31.10 6.88 -31.60
C SER A 33 29.64 7.05 -31.17
N GLU A 34 29.16 8.29 -31.13
CA GLU A 34 27.76 8.61 -30.83
C GLU A 34 27.35 9.95 -31.44
N ILE A 35 26.10 10.05 -31.85
CA ILE A 35 25.51 11.34 -32.22
C ILE A 35 24.96 12.04 -30.97
N SER A 36 25.05 13.38 -30.94
CA SER A 36 24.68 14.17 -29.75
C SER A 36 23.22 14.07 -29.33
N SER A 37 22.30 13.74 -30.24
CA SER A 37 20.87 13.56 -29.95
C SER A 37 20.52 12.17 -29.40
N GLN A 38 21.41 11.19 -29.56
CA GLN A 38 21.19 9.78 -29.20
C GLN A 38 22.43 9.18 -28.52
N PRO A 39 22.77 9.69 -27.32
CA PRO A 39 23.96 9.29 -26.57
C PRO A 39 23.89 7.84 -26.07
N ALA A 40 25.06 7.27 -25.81
CA ALA A 40 25.24 5.87 -25.41
C ALA A 40 24.47 5.44 -24.17
N TRP A 41 24.30 6.32 -23.18
CA TRP A 41 23.63 5.98 -21.91
C TRP A 41 22.18 5.52 -22.09
N LYS A 42 21.55 5.87 -23.22
CA LYS A 42 20.19 5.41 -23.57
C LYS A 42 20.11 3.93 -23.89
N ALA A 43 21.23 3.27 -24.19
CA ALA A 43 21.26 1.83 -24.41
C ALA A 43 21.27 1.02 -23.11
N VAL A 44 21.24 1.67 -21.95
CA VAL A 44 21.23 1.03 -20.63
C VAL A 44 20.27 1.75 -19.68
N ASP A 45 19.28 2.45 -20.20
CA ASP A 45 18.33 3.21 -19.38
C ASP A 45 17.12 2.37 -18.93
N GLY A 46 17.06 1.11 -19.40
CA GLY A 46 15.97 0.17 -19.12
C GLY A 46 14.77 0.34 -20.06
N LEU A 47 14.87 1.15 -21.11
CA LEU A 47 13.78 1.45 -22.05
C LEU A 47 14.09 0.89 -23.45
N ASN A 48 13.61 -0.32 -23.75
CA ASN A 48 13.90 -0.98 -25.04
C ASN A 48 12.94 -0.63 -26.21
N TYR A 49 12.12 0.41 -26.08
CA TYR A 49 10.88 0.54 -26.87
C TYR A 49 10.61 1.91 -27.55
N SER A 50 11.49 2.92 -27.41
CA SER A 50 11.21 4.29 -27.91
C SER A 50 12.27 4.80 -28.89
N ASN A 51 11.86 5.31 -30.05
CA ASN A 51 12.76 5.93 -31.05
C ASN A 51 13.55 7.14 -30.52
N ALA A 52 13.05 7.79 -29.48
CA ALA A 52 13.72 8.90 -28.83
C ALA A 52 14.76 8.42 -27.81
N ASN A 53 14.73 7.15 -27.39
CA ASN A 53 15.57 6.56 -26.35
C ASN A 53 16.37 5.40 -26.97
N ARG A 54 17.40 5.76 -27.74
CA ARG A 54 18.36 4.80 -28.25
C ARG A 54 19.74 5.42 -28.30
N TRP A 55 20.77 4.59 -28.25
CA TRP A 55 22.09 4.98 -28.71
C TRP A 55 22.15 4.88 -30.24
N VAL A 56 22.79 5.85 -30.89
CA VAL A 56 23.13 5.78 -32.31
C VAL A 56 24.59 6.17 -32.51
N SER A 57 25.36 5.29 -33.14
CA SER A 57 26.75 5.55 -33.55
C SER A 57 26.84 6.56 -34.71
N ASP A 58 28.03 7.09 -34.99
CA ASP A 58 28.22 7.95 -36.17
C ASP A 58 27.97 7.20 -37.49
N ASP A 59 27.49 7.90 -38.51
CA ASP A 59 27.27 7.38 -39.88
C ASP A 59 28.61 7.23 -40.62
N GLY A 60 29.39 6.22 -40.22
CA GLY A 60 30.76 5.97 -40.68
C GLY A 60 30.98 4.61 -41.37
N GLY A 61 29.98 3.72 -41.31
CA GLY A 61 30.09 2.32 -41.71
C GLY A 61 30.65 1.47 -40.57
N TYR A 62 30.17 0.22 -40.49
CA TYR A 62 30.63 -0.76 -39.51
C TYR A 62 32.16 -1.02 -39.60
N PRO A 63 32.84 -1.35 -38.49
CA PRO A 63 32.27 -1.80 -37.20
C PRO A 63 31.96 -0.69 -36.19
N HIS A 64 31.01 -0.98 -35.29
CA HIS A 64 30.67 -0.16 -34.12
C HIS A 64 30.68 -1.03 -32.85
N TRP A 65 30.85 -0.42 -31.67
CA TRP A 65 30.84 -1.19 -30.42
C TRP A 65 30.33 -0.40 -29.22
N ILE A 66 29.76 -1.12 -28.26
CA ILE A 66 29.38 -0.63 -26.94
C ILE A 66 29.96 -1.53 -25.86
N GLU A 67 30.56 -0.91 -24.85
CA GLU A 67 31.05 -1.51 -23.61
C GLU A 67 30.17 -1.02 -22.46
N VAL A 68 29.61 -1.96 -21.69
CA VAL A 68 28.90 -1.70 -20.44
C VAL A 68 29.80 -2.07 -19.28
N ASP A 69 30.12 -1.10 -18.41
CA ASP A 69 30.89 -1.29 -17.19
C ASP A 69 29.94 -1.50 -16.01
N LEU A 70 29.86 -2.72 -15.50
CA LEU A 70 28.92 -3.07 -14.43
C LEU A 70 29.35 -2.49 -13.05
N GLY A 71 30.56 -1.92 -12.98
CA GLY A 71 31.18 -1.34 -11.78
C GLY A 71 31.80 -2.37 -10.83
N GLN A 72 31.33 -3.62 -10.88
CA GLN A 72 31.88 -4.77 -10.17
C GLN A 72 31.65 -6.05 -10.99
N ALA A 73 32.29 -7.16 -10.62
CA ALA A 73 32.01 -8.44 -11.24
C ALA A 73 30.60 -8.94 -10.87
N TYR A 74 29.92 -9.60 -11.80
CA TYR A 74 28.66 -10.32 -11.60
C TYR A 74 28.75 -11.73 -12.16
N GLN A 75 27.91 -12.65 -11.66
CA GLN A 75 27.62 -13.92 -12.32
C GLN A 75 26.59 -13.69 -13.43
N VAL A 76 27.07 -13.22 -14.59
CA VAL A 76 26.23 -12.90 -15.73
C VAL A 76 25.69 -14.19 -16.33
N SER A 77 24.37 -14.32 -16.32
CA SER A 77 23.58 -15.45 -16.80
C SER A 77 23.02 -15.21 -18.20
N GLY A 78 23.02 -13.97 -18.69
CA GLY A 78 22.64 -13.67 -20.05
C GLY A 78 22.85 -12.23 -20.47
N VAL A 79 22.76 -11.99 -21.78
CA VAL A 79 22.78 -10.66 -22.40
C VAL A 79 21.69 -10.61 -23.46
N ASN A 80 20.82 -9.61 -23.36
CA ASN A 80 19.90 -9.28 -24.43
C ASN A 80 20.30 -7.95 -25.06
N PHE A 81 20.04 -7.77 -26.34
CA PHE A 81 20.14 -6.46 -26.95
C PHE A 81 19.15 -6.28 -28.10
N TYR A 82 18.77 -5.03 -28.32
CA TYR A 82 17.66 -4.62 -29.20
C TYR A 82 18.16 -3.53 -30.15
N THR A 83 18.12 -3.76 -31.47
CA THR A 83 18.65 -2.85 -32.49
C THR A 83 17.59 -2.41 -33.51
N GLY A 84 17.75 -1.21 -34.05
CA GLY A 84 16.86 -0.63 -35.07
C GLY A 84 16.07 0.59 -34.61
N TYR A 85 14.94 0.83 -35.29
CA TYR A 85 13.99 1.87 -34.93
C TYR A 85 12.53 1.39 -35.14
N TYR A 86 11.57 2.02 -34.47
CA TYR A 86 10.19 1.57 -34.40
C TYR A 86 9.57 1.73 -35.78
N GLY A 87 9.18 0.61 -36.38
CA GLY A 87 8.69 0.51 -37.76
C GLY A 87 9.74 0.08 -38.80
N ASP A 88 11.01 -0.14 -38.44
CA ASP A 88 12.04 -0.65 -39.34
C ASP A 88 13.16 -1.42 -38.61
N ASN A 89 13.38 -2.66 -39.02
CA ASN A 89 14.36 -3.54 -38.38
C ASN A 89 15.75 -3.26 -38.95
N HIS A 90 16.71 -2.91 -38.09
CA HIS A 90 18.14 -2.82 -38.48
C HIS A 90 18.93 -3.87 -37.70
N PRO A 91 18.90 -5.13 -38.14
CA PRO A 91 19.66 -6.19 -37.48
C PRO A 91 21.16 -5.94 -37.62
N VAL A 92 21.91 -6.28 -36.58
CA VAL A 92 23.37 -6.41 -36.65
C VAL A 92 23.70 -7.76 -37.26
N ASN A 93 24.08 -7.79 -38.53
CA ASN A 93 24.28 -9.02 -39.31
C ASN A 93 25.46 -9.87 -38.82
N GLU A 94 26.50 -9.26 -38.28
CA GLU A 94 27.62 -9.97 -37.66
C GLU A 94 28.09 -9.24 -36.40
N TYR A 95 28.21 -9.94 -35.28
CA TYR A 95 28.66 -9.36 -34.02
C TYR A 95 29.34 -10.38 -33.10
N LYS A 96 30.10 -9.86 -32.13
CA LYS A 96 30.63 -10.62 -31.01
C LYS A 96 30.15 -10.03 -29.69
N LEU A 97 29.77 -10.90 -28.76
CA LEU A 97 29.70 -10.51 -27.34
C LEU A 97 30.99 -10.93 -26.67
N GLN A 98 31.56 -10.04 -25.86
CA GLN A 98 32.83 -10.26 -25.19
C GLN A 98 32.71 -9.96 -23.70
N SER A 99 33.42 -10.73 -22.88
CA SER A 99 33.55 -10.51 -21.43
C SER A 99 34.93 -10.00 -21.09
N TRP A 100 35.02 -9.10 -20.11
CA TRP A 100 36.30 -8.62 -19.59
C TRP A 100 36.89 -9.58 -18.53
N THR A 101 38.16 -9.91 -18.68
CA THR A 101 38.91 -10.78 -17.72
C THR A 101 39.65 -10.02 -16.63
N GLY A 102 39.58 -8.69 -16.62
CA GLY A 102 40.45 -7.82 -15.82
C GLY A 102 41.66 -7.29 -16.61
N SER A 103 42.06 -7.95 -17.71
CA SER A 103 43.22 -7.52 -18.53
C SER A 103 43.04 -7.66 -20.05
N ALA A 104 42.08 -8.46 -20.51
CA ALA A 104 41.78 -8.67 -21.91
C ALA A 104 40.29 -9.00 -22.13
N TRP A 105 39.80 -8.71 -23.34
CA TRP A 105 38.49 -9.14 -23.82
C TRP A 105 38.57 -10.58 -24.34
N ILE A 106 37.58 -11.40 -23.99
CA ILE A 106 37.41 -12.76 -24.52
C ILE A 106 36.04 -12.85 -25.17
N ASP A 107 35.99 -13.43 -26.37
CA ASP A 107 34.73 -13.70 -27.09
C ASP A 107 33.89 -14.73 -26.32
N ILE A 108 32.69 -14.31 -25.89
CA ILE A 108 31.65 -15.18 -25.30
C ILE A 108 30.91 -15.89 -26.43
N THR A 109 30.51 -15.13 -27.46
CA THR A 109 29.84 -15.64 -28.65
C THR A 109 30.19 -14.81 -29.87
N HIS A 110 30.12 -15.43 -31.05
CA HIS A 110 30.25 -14.79 -32.35
C HIS A 110 29.11 -15.26 -33.23
N VAL A 111 28.31 -14.32 -33.71
CA VAL A 111 27.14 -14.57 -34.55
C VAL A 111 27.37 -13.96 -35.92
N SER A 112 27.04 -14.70 -36.98
CA SER A 112 27.13 -14.27 -38.39
C SER A 112 25.82 -14.53 -39.13
N ASN A 113 25.53 -13.75 -40.17
CA ASN A 113 24.31 -13.81 -40.97
C ASN A 113 23.03 -13.61 -40.15
N ASN A 114 23.10 -12.79 -39.11
CA ASN A 114 21.94 -12.45 -38.32
C ASN A 114 20.97 -11.55 -39.09
N LEU A 115 19.68 -11.82 -38.95
CA LEU A 115 18.58 -11.04 -39.53
C LEU A 115 17.60 -10.52 -38.47
N ASN A 116 17.81 -10.85 -37.19
CA ASN A 116 16.92 -10.47 -36.11
C ASN A 116 17.39 -9.17 -35.45
N PRO A 117 16.49 -8.20 -35.19
CA PRO A 117 16.82 -6.98 -34.45
C PRO A 117 16.91 -7.20 -32.94
N VAL A 118 16.37 -8.32 -32.43
CA VAL A 118 16.38 -8.67 -31.00
C VAL A 118 17.15 -9.96 -30.79
N HIS A 119 18.08 -9.94 -29.84
CA HIS A 119 18.86 -11.11 -29.45
C HIS A 119 18.83 -11.34 -27.97
N LYS A 120 18.71 -12.62 -27.61
CA LYS A 120 18.80 -13.11 -26.25
C LYS A 120 19.86 -14.20 -26.20
N HIS A 121 20.91 -13.96 -25.42
CA HIS A 121 21.98 -14.93 -25.17
C HIS A 121 21.92 -15.35 -23.72
N LEU A 122 21.74 -16.65 -23.48
CA LEU A 122 21.83 -17.24 -22.14
C LEU A 122 23.18 -17.93 -21.99
N PHE A 123 23.77 -17.83 -20.81
CA PHE A 123 25.07 -18.39 -20.47
C PHE A 123 24.88 -19.48 -19.42
N ASP A 124 25.17 -20.72 -19.83
CA ASP A 124 25.29 -21.87 -18.94
C ASP A 124 26.58 -22.62 -19.29
N PRO A 125 27.60 -22.62 -18.40
CA PRO A 125 27.62 -21.98 -17.08
C PRO A 125 27.61 -20.43 -17.17
N VAL A 126 27.16 -19.78 -16.10
CA VAL A 126 27.23 -18.31 -15.96
C VAL A 126 28.67 -17.80 -16.09
N ILE A 127 28.84 -16.58 -16.62
CA ILE A 127 30.14 -15.96 -16.79
C ILE A 127 30.40 -14.93 -15.69
N VAL A 128 31.57 -14.97 -15.07
CA VAL A 128 31.97 -13.97 -14.07
C VAL A 128 32.71 -12.84 -14.76
N THR A 129 32.11 -11.66 -14.84
CA THR A 129 32.76 -10.50 -15.46
C THR A 129 32.25 -9.19 -14.90
N SER A 130 33.09 -8.15 -14.96
CA SER A 130 32.71 -6.78 -14.60
C SER A 130 32.31 -5.92 -15.79
N LYS A 131 32.54 -6.40 -17.03
CA LYS A 131 32.16 -5.67 -18.24
C LYS A 131 31.75 -6.60 -19.36
N ILE A 132 30.76 -6.16 -20.11
CA ILE A 132 30.31 -6.80 -21.35
C ILE A 132 30.54 -5.83 -22.50
N LYS A 133 31.02 -6.33 -23.63
CA LYS A 133 31.13 -5.58 -24.87
C LYS A 133 30.35 -6.26 -25.98
N LEU A 134 29.52 -5.49 -26.69
CA LEU A 134 29.02 -5.87 -28.01
C LEU A 134 29.90 -5.23 -29.07
N ASP A 135 30.56 -6.06 -29.88
CA ASP A 135 31.39 -5.67 -31.03
C ASP A 135 30.61 -5.98 -32.31
N ALA A 136 29.92 -4.98 -32.87
CA ALA A 136 29.12 -5.10 -34.08
C ALA A 136 30.02 -4.97 -35.33
N ILE A 137 30.24 -6.09 -36.02
CA ILE A 137 31.17 -6.22 -37.15
C ILE A 137 30.52 -5.79 -38.46
N SER A 138 29.24 -6.09 -38.66
CA SER A 138 28.43 -5.62 -39.78
C SER A 138 26.94 -5.58 -39.42
N GLY A 139 26.18 -4.73 -40.09
CA GLY A 139 24.74 -4.60 -39.93
C GLY A 139 24.11 -3.83 -41.08
N GLU A 140 22.79 -3.68 -41.02
CA GLU A 140 22.07 -2.88 -42.00
C GLU A 140 22.36 -1.37 -41.80
N GLY A 141 22.55 -0.66 -42.92
CA GLY A 141 22.97 0.74 -42.91
C GLY A 141 24.45 0.94 -42.58
N ASN A 142 24.79 2.16 -42.13
CA ASN A 142 26.15 2.60 -41.83
C ASN A 142 26.36 2.97 -40.35
N ALA A 143 25.31 2.91 -39.54
CA ALA A 143 25.32 3.24 -38.13
C ALA A 143 24.65 2.13 -37.33
N LEU A 144 25.13 1.87 -36.12
CA LEU A 144 24.49 1.00 -35.15
C LEU A 144 23.46 1.80 -34.36
N MET A 145 22.21 1.35 -34.40
CA MET A 145 21.10 1.92 -33.65
C MET A 145 20.66 0.90 -32.61
N MET A 146 20.81 1.21 -31.33
CA MET A 146 20.52 0.28 -30.23
C MET A 146 19.59 0.92 -29.21
N TYR A 147 18.46 0.26 -28.97
CA TYR A 147 17.52 0.64 -27.93
C TYR A 147 18.04 0.33 -26.55
N GLU A 148 18.47 -0.92 -26.34
CA GLU A 148 18.88 -1.38 -25.02
C GLU A 148 19.85 -2.55 -25.18
N ILE A 149 20.80 -2.66 -24.24
CA ILE A 149 21.58 -3.85 -23.94
C ILE A 149 21.36 -4.23 -22.47
N GLU A 150 20.60 -5.30 -22.25
CA GLU A 150 20.28 -5.84 -20.93
C GLU A 150 21.33 -6.91 -20.56
N ILE A 151 21.81 -6.89 -19.32
CA ILE A 151 22.77 -7.88 -18.82
C ILE A 151 22.18 -8.49 -17.57
N PHE A 152 21.88 -9.79 -17.60
CA PHE A 152 21.21 -10.50 -16.52
C PHE A 152 22.21 -11.21 -15.63
N ALA A 153 22.05 -11.13 -14.31
CA ALA A 153 22.89 -11.84 -13.34
C ALA A 153 22.06 -12.72 -12.39
N GLN A 154 22.65 -13.84 -11.94
CA GLN A 154 22.17 -14.57 -10.75
C GLN A 154 22.46 -13.75 -9.48
N TYR A 155 21.54 -13.73 -8.53
CA TYR A 155 21.59 -12.89 -7.34
C TYR A 155 21.02 -13.63 -6.10
N ASN A 156 21.67 -13.50 -4.94
CA ASN A 156 21.18 -14.05 -3.66
C ASN A 156 20.20 -13.10 -2.99
N SER A 157 18.96 -13.53 -2.76
CA SER A 157 17.97 -12.71 -2.07
C SER A 157 18.22 -12.75 -0.56
N PRO A 158 17.95 -11.64 0.17
CA PRO A 158 18.06 -11.67 1.63
C PRO A 158 17.01 -12.61 2.24
N PRO A 159 17.33 -13.24 3.39
CA PRO A 159 16.38 -14.09 4.09
C PRO A 159 15.26 -13.24 4.71
N SER A 160 14.12 -13.86 5.02
CA SER A 160 12.96 -13.17 5.63
C SER A 160 12.80 -13.50 7.12
N LEU A 161 12.14 -12.59 7.86
CA LEU A 161 11.73 -12.76 9.26
C LEU A 161 10.62 -11.74 9.62
N SER A 162 9.71 -12.08 10.53
CA SER A 162 8.75 -11.19 11.22
C SER A 162 9.41 -10.00 11.93
N ASP A 163 8.92 -8.76 11.84
CA ASP A 163 9.23 -7.78 12.92
C ASP A 163 8.47 -8.17 14.20
N VAL A 164 8.99 -7.77 15.36
CA VAL A 164 8.47 -8.15 16.69
C VAL A 164 8.25 -6.89 17.51
N ASP A 165 7.07 -6.76 18.11
CA ASP A 165 6.76 -5.68 19.07
C ASP A 165 7.54 -5.85 20.37
N ASP A 166 7.85 -4.73 21.01
CA ASP A 166 8.42 -4.72 22.36
C ASP A 166 7.49 -5.50 23.32
N PRO A 167 7.97 -6.59 23.95
CA PRO A 167 7.13 -7.34 24.88
C PRO A 167 6.86 -6.52 26.14
N GLU A 168 5.72 -6.81 26.80
CA GLU A 168 5.40 -6.25 28.11
C GLU A 168 6.58 -6.41 29.09
N PRO A 169 6.85 -5.41 29.95
CA PRO A 169 7.95 -5.48 30.90
C PRO A 169 7.85 -6.72 31.80
N VAL A 170 8.99 -7.37 32.03
CA VAL A 170 9.12 -8.57 32.85
C VAL A 170 9.90 -8.27 34.12
N TYR A 171 9.72 -9.02 35.19
CA TYR A 171 10.51 -8.83 36.41
C TYR A 171 11.79 -9.66 36.42
N ALA A 172 12.82 -9.14 37.09
CA ALA A 172 14.13 -9.77 37.20
C ALA A 172 14.12 -11.16 37.85
N ASP A 173 13.08 -11.52 38.60
CA ASP A 173 12.89 -12.82 39.25
C ASP A 173 11.98 -13.79 38.47
N GLU A 174 11.50 -13.40 37.29
CA GLU A 174 10.67 -14.26 36.45
C GLU A 174 11.49 -15.33 35.72
N GLY A 175 10.83 -16.47 35.45
CA GLY A 175 11.40 -17.54 34.65
C GLY A 175 11.49 -17.21 33.16
N ALA A 176 11.93 -18.20 32.38
CA ALA A 176 12.10 -18.06 30.94
C ALA A 176 10.80 -17.59 30.24
N LYS A 177 10.97 -16.67 29.31
CA LYS A 177 9.96 -16.17 28.38
C LYS A 177 10.18 -16.79 27.01
N ILE A 178 9.10 -16.95 26.27
CA ILE A 178 9.08 -17.53 24.93
C ILE A 178 8.37 -16.55 24.01
N LEU A 179 8.96 -16.31 22.85
CA LEU A 179 8.43 -15.55 21.74
C LEU A 179 8.50 -16.42 20.49
N LEU A 180 7.44 -16.42 19.71
CA LEU A 180 7.41 -17.09 18.42
C LEU A 180 7.88 -16.10 17.34
N LEU A 181 8.96 -16.43 16.65
CA LEU A 181 9.39 -15.78 15.42
C LEU A 181 8.68 -16.42 14.23
N THR A 182 8.30 -15.62 13.25
CA THR A 182 7.49 -16.03 12.09
C THR A 182 8.09 -15.49 10.78
N ASP A 183 7.54 -15.90 9.64
CA ASP A 183 8.01 -15.55 8.29
C ASP A 183 9.51 -15.80 8.05
N ILE A 184 10.05 -16.88 8.59
CA ILE A 184 11.43 -17.29 8.32
C ILE A 184 11.49 -17.98 6.95
N SER A 185 12.32 -17.45 6.05
CA SER A 185 12.70 -18.09 4.78
C SER A 185 14.10 -17.63 4.37
N ASP A 186 14.72 -18.34 3.44
CA ASP A 186 15.99 -17.96 2.81
C ASP A 186 15.81 -16.87 1.74
N GLY A 187 14.57 -16.49 1.44
CA GLY A 187 14.26 -15.43 0.47
C GLY A 187 14.38 -15.85 -0.99
N ASP A 188 14.87 -17.07 -1.26
CA ASP A 188 15.11 -17.57 -2.61
C ASP A 188 14.14 -18.72 -2.95
N THR A 189 13.48 -18.63 -4.10
CA THR A 189 12.46 -19.62 -4.52
C THR A 189 13.04 -20.78 -5.33
N ASP A 190 14.27 -20.63 -5.83
CA ASP A 190 14.90 -21.54 -6.79
C ASP A 190 16.06 -22.36 -6.20
N SER A 191 16.46 -22.08 -4.95
CA SER A 191 17.50 -22.81 -4.23
C SER A 191 17.21 -22.82 -2.74
N ASP A 192 17.03 -24.00 -2.15
CA ASP A 192 16.97 -24.13 -0.69
C ASP A 192 18.36 -23.87 -0.10
N GLN A 193 18.46 -22.82 0.71
CA GLN A 193 19.68 -22.43 1.41
C GLN A 193 19.58 -22.78 2.89
N THR A 194 20.73 -22.97 3.53
CA THR A 194 20.79 -23.30 4.95
C THR A 194 20.63 -22.05 5.79
N ILE A 195 19.55 -21.97 6.59
CA ILE A 195 19.28 -20.81 7.44
C ILE A 195 19.93 -20.94 8.82
N SER A 196 20.71 -19.96 9.25
CA SER A 196 21.22 -19.80 10.60
C SER A 196 20.54 -18.62 11.28
N ILE A 197 19.96 -18.85 12.46
CA ILE A 197 19.34 -17.79 13.27
C ILE A 197 20.15 -17.57 14.53
N THR A 198 20.50 -16.32 14.80
CA THR A 198 21.20 -15.91 16.02
C THR A 198 20.42 -14.80 16.73
N ALA A 199 20.52 -14.74 18.05
CA ALA A 199 19.96 -13.67 18.86
C ALA A 199 21.03 -13.16 19.83
N ALA A 200 21.18 -11.85 19.93
CA ALA A 200 22.14 -11.19 20.80
C ALA A 200 21.46 -10.10 21.61
N SER A 201 21.87 -9.96 22.87
CA SER A 201 21.40 -8.89 23.74
C SER A 201 22.42 -7.76 23.79
N SER A 202 21.95 -6.52 23.62
CA SER A 202 22.79 -5.33 23.81
C SER A 202 23.26 -5.16 25.27
N ASN A 203 22.60 -5.84 26.21
CA ASN A 203 22.98 -5.84 27.62
C ASN A 203 22.72 -7.20 28.27
N ALA A 204 23.66 -8.13 28.09
CA ALA A 204 23.68 -9.46 28.70
C ALA A 204 23.59 -9.45 30.24
N GLY A 205 23.90 -8.31 30.87
CA GLY A 205 23.75 -8.12 32.31
C GLY A 205 22.30 -7.95 32.77
N ILE A 206 21.38 -7.55 31.87
CA ILE A 206 19.94 -7.35 32.13
C ILE A 206 19.14 -8.54 31.56
N VAL A 207 19.35 -8.83 30.28
CA VAL A 207 18.81 -10.01 29.58
C VAL A 207 19.99 -10.71 28.92
N PRO A 208 20.38 -11.93 29.31
CA PRO A 208 21.40 -12.71 28.59
C PRO A 208 21.00 -12.97 27.14
N ASP A 209 21.96 -13.35 26.30
CA ASP A 209 21.69 -13.69 24.90
C ASP A 209 20.58 -14.76 24.81
N PRO A 210 19.50 -14.50 24.05
CA PRO A 210 18.40 -15.45 23.91
C PRO A 210 18.82 -16.75 23.21
N VAL A 211 18.10 -17.82 23.52
CA VAL A 211 18.26 -19.13 22.89
C VAL A 211 17.19 -19.32 21.82
N ILE A 212 17.61 -19.61 20.60
CA ILE A 212 16.74 -19.94 19.46
C ILE A 212 16.60 -21.46 19.32
N GLN A 213 15.36 -21.92 19.11
CA GLN A 213 15.04 -23.26 18.64
C GLN A 213 14.42 -23.15 17.24
N TYR A 214 15.13 -23.66 16.24
CA TYR A 214 14.74 -23.60 14.84
C TYR A 214 15.08 -24.93 14.15
N SER A 215 14.17 -25.45 13.33
CA SER A 215 14.44 -26.59 12.45
C SER A 215 14.53 -26.09 11.01
N GLN A 216 15.50 -26.58 10.24
CA GLN A 216 15.66 -26.17 8.85
C GLN A 216 14.39 -26.38 8.03
N GLY A 217 13.98 -25.33 7.32
CA GLY A 217 12.79 -25.31 6.45
C GLY A 217 11.49 -24.94 7.16
N ASP A 218 11.49 -24.74 8.49
CA ASP A 218 10.32 -24.25 9.20
C ASP A 218 10.12 -22.75 8.92
N SER A 219 8.87 -22.29 8.83
CA SER A 219 8.57 -20.86 8.69
C SER A 219 8.56 -20.11 10.03
N THR A 220 8.86 -20.79 11.14
CA THR A 220 8.78 -20.26 12.51
C THR A 220 9.93 -20.76 13.38
N ALA A 221 10.33 -19.98 14.39
CA ALA A 221 11.32 -20.38 15.40
C ALA A 221 10.90 -19.91 16.80
N GLU A 222 11.26 -20.65 17.85
CA GLU A 222 11.03 -20.21 19.22
C GLU A 222 12.28 -19.48 19.75
N LEU A 223 12.11 -18.22 20.15
CA LEU A 223 13.11 -17.43 20.86
C LEU A 223 12.78 -17.45 22.34
N SER A 224 13.74 -17.88 23.17
CA SER A 224 13.58 -17.95 24.62
C SER A 224 14.66 -17.17 25.37
N TRP A 225 14.27 -16.44 26.40
CA TRP A 225 15.20 -15.64 27.22
C TRP A 225 14.76 -15.65 28.67
N THR A 226 15.69 -15.40 29.59
CA THR A 226 15.38 -15.28 31.03
C THR A 226 16.00 -13.98 31.54
N PRO A 227 15.26 -13.10 32.23
CA PRO A 227 15.83 -11.93 32.89
C PRO A 227 16.96 -12.34 33.86
N ALA A 228 18.06 -11.56 33.90
CA ALA A 228 19.21 -11.89 34.75
C ALA A 228 19.75 -10.71 35.58
N GLY A 229 19.39 -9.47 35.23
CA GLY A 229 19.91 -8.27 35.86
C GLY A 229 18.93 -7.45 36.70
N PRO A 230 19.39 -6.33 37.27
CA PRO A 230 18.52 -5.34 37.90
C PRO A 230 17.56 -4.69 36.88
N GLU A 231 16.75 -3.73 37.33
CA GLU A 231 15.94 -2.90 36.44
C GLU A 231 16.77 -2.29 35.30
N GLY A 232 16.26 -2.38 34.07
CA GLY A 232 16.90 -1.82 32.89
C GLY A 232 16.25 -2.32 31.61
N THR A 233 16.82 -1.93 30.48
CA THR A 233 16.40 -2.40 29.16
C THR A 233 17.54 -3.09 28.43
N ALA A 234 17.19 -4.03 27.58
CA ALA A 234 18.11 -4.66 26.63
C ALA A 234 17.43 -4.71 25.26
N VAL A 235 18.16 -4.29 24.23
CA VAL A 235 17.71 -4.47 22.85
C VAL A 235 18.15 -5.87 22.43
N ILE A 236 17.20 -6.69 22.00
CA ILE A 236 17.44 -8.00 21.44
C ILE A 236 17.52 -7.85 19.93
N THR A 237 18.67 -8.19 19.39
CA THR A 237 18.93 -8.23 17.95
C THR A 237 18.82 -9.68 17.50
N VAL A 238 17.89 -9.97 16.59
CA VAL A 238 17.78 -11.30 15.97
C VAL A 238 18.21 -11.19 14.52
N THR A 239 19.19 -12.01 14.15
CA THR A 239 19.73 -12.07 12.78
C THR A 239 19.44 -13.43 12.19
N VAL A 240 18.75 -13.44 11.05
CA VAL A 240 18.57 -14.61 10.18
C VAL A 240 19.58 -14.47 9.06
N GLN A 241 20.31 -15.54 8.77
CA GLN A 241 21.34 -15.58 7.74
C GLN A 241 21.22 -16.86 6.91
N ASP A 242 21.21 -16.75 5.59
CA ASP A 242 21.31 -17.90 4.68
C ASP A 242 22.77 -18.18 4.27
N ASP A 243 23.00 -19.26 3.52
CA ASP A 243 24.33 -19.67 3.03
C ASP A 243 24.55 -19.39 1.53
N GLY A 244 23.67 -18.64 0.88
CA GLY A 244 23.81 -18.27 -0.53
C GLY A 244 24.88 -17.18 -0.77
N GLY A 245 25.19 -16.41 0.27
CA GLY A 245 26.36 -15.56 0.37
C GLY A 245 26.22 -14.17 -0.27
N SER A 246 27.15 -13.28 0.07
CA SER A 246 27.09 -11.84 -0.28
C SER A 246 27.88 -11.43 -1.53
N ALA A 247 28.38 -12.41 -2.30
CA ALA A 247 29.14 -12.11 -3.51
C ALA A 247 28.23 -11.57 -4.63
N TYR A 248 28.81 -10.78 -5.55
CA TYR A 248 28.12 -10.33 -6.78
C TYR A 248 26.84 -9.51 -6.55
N GLY A 249 26.70 -8.91 -5.37
CA GLY A 249 25.57 -8.06 -4.97
C GLY A 249 24.58 -8.72 -4.02
N GLY A 250 24.64 -10.03 -3.81
CA GLY A 250 23.72 -10.78 -2.95
C GLY A 250 23.71 -10.29 -1.50
N SER A 251 22.61 -10.56 -0.80
CA SER A 251 22.48 -10.33 0.64
C SER A 251 22.18 -11.64 1.32
N ASP A 252 22.88 -11.95 2.40
CA ASP A 252 22.78 -13.23 3.12
C ASP A 252 22.21 -13.05 4.53
N SER A 253 21.67 -11.88 4.86
CA SER A 253 21.24 -11.59 6.23
C SER A 253 20.09 -10.60 6.32
N ARG A 254 19.24 -10.81 7.33
CA ARG A 254 18.17 -9.90 7.78
C ARG A 254 18.21 -9.81 9.30
N GLU A 255 18.10 -8.59 9.81
CA GLU A 255 18.14 -8.29 11.23
C GLU A 255 16.85 -7.59 11.70
N ILE A 256 16.32 -8.00 12.84
CA ILE A 256 15.28 -7.26 13.58
C ILE A 256 15.78 -6.89 14.97
N GLN A 257 15.15 -5.88 15.56
CA GLN A 257 15.41 -5.46 16.93
C GLN A 257 14.11 -5.22 17.68
N PHE A 258 14.05 -5.67 18.93
CA PHE A 258 12.99 -5.32 19.87
C PHE A 258 13.58 -5.09 21.27
N THR A 259 12.92 -4.28 22.09
CA THR A 259 13.40 -3.89 23.41
C THR A 259 12.70 -4.70 24.49
N VAL A 260 13.48 -5.48 25.25
CA VAL A 260 13.02 -6.11 26.48
C VAL A 260 13.27 -5.18 27.65
N SER A 261 12.20 -4.87 28.40
CA SER A 261 12.28 -4.10 29.64
C SER A 261 12.22 -5.03 30.84
N VAL A 262 13.23 -4.99 31.70
CA VAL A 262 13.28 -5.71 32.98
C VAL A 262 13.02 -4.76 34.13
N ARG A 263 12.12 -5.16 35.03
CA ARG A 263 11.70 -4.43 36.22
C ARG A 263 12.28 -5.06 37.48
N ASP A 264 12.58 -4.22 38.48
CA ASP A 264 13.00 -4.66 39.81
C ASP A 264 11.77 -5.17 40.58
N PRO A 265 11.70 -6.46 40.97
CA PRO A 265 10.58 -7.01 41.72
C PRO A 265 10.40 -6.40 43.11
N GLY A 266 11.41 -5.69 43.64
CA GLY A 266 11.34 -4.96 44.90
C GLY A 266 10.80 -3.54 44.77
N LYS A 267 10.65 -3.01 43.56
CA LYS A 267 10.23 -1.63 43.29
C LYS A 267 8.73 -1.56 42.98
N ASN A 268 8.09 -0.49 43.40
CA ASN A 268 6.71 -0.17 43.07
C ASN A 268 6.65 0.65 41.76
N TYR A 269 5.81 0.26 40.82
CA TYR A 269 5.63 0.97 39.56
C TYR A 269 4.36 1.82 39.58
N ALA A 270 4.36 2.88 38.76
CA ALA A 270 3.20 3.76 38.68
C ALA A 270 1.96 3.00 38.23
N PRO A 271 0.80 3.26 38.85
CA PRO A 271 -0.44 2.70 38.36
C PRO A 271 -0.74 3.33 37.00
N THR A 272 -1.53 2.63 36.19
CA THR A 272 -1.86 3.09 34.83
C THR A 272 -3.34 3.48 34.72
N ILE A 273 -3.64 4.35 33.76
CA ILE A 273 -4.98 4.67 33.27
C ILE A 273 -4.85 5.28 31.89
N ASP A 274 -5.79 4.97 30.99
CA ASP A 274 -5.83 5.58 29.67
C ASP A 274 -6.23 7.06 29.75
N GLU A 275 -5.75 7.87 28.81
CA GLU A 275 -6.19 9.27 28.67
C GLU A 275 -7.69 9.35 28.40
N VAL A 276 -8.36 10.32 29.04
CA VAL A 276 -9.78 10.63 28.81
C VAL A 276 -9.86 11.92 27.98
N PRO A 277 -10.56 11.94 26.83
CA PRO A 277 -10.74 13.17 26.05
C PRO A 277 -11.70 14.15 26.74
N ASP A 278 -11.67 15.41 26.33
CA ASP A 278 -12.59 16.44 26.81
C ASP A 278 -14.07 16.01 26.62
N VAL A 279 -14.89 16.32 27.63
CA VAL A 279 -16.28 15.87 27.73
C VAL A 279 -17.24 17.04 27.50
N TYR A 280 -18.24 16.86 26.65
CA TYR A 280 -19.33 17.83 26.50
C TYR A 280 -20.51 17.45 27.38
N ALA A 281 -20.99 18.38 28.21
CA ALA A 281 -22.08 18.18 29.14
C ALA A 281 -23.11 19.33 29.10
N PHE A 282 -24.30 19.10 29.64
CA PHE A 282 -25.38 20.07 29.68
C PHE A 282 -25.59 20.63 31.07
N SER A 283 -25.78 21.94 31.20
CA SER A 283 -25.97 22.67 32.47
C SER A 283 -27.32 22.34 33.14
N THR A 284 -27.47 21.13 33.68
CA THR A 284 -28.78 20.53 33.99
C THR A 284 -28.92 19.99 35.41
N CYS A 285 -27.82 19.93 36.16
CA CYS A 285 -27.73 19.17 37.41
C CYS A 285 -27.87 17.64 37.24
N GLU A 286 -27.88 17.11 36.01
CA GLU A 286 -27.89 15.67 35.76
C GLU A 286 -26.49 15.05 35.98
N THR A 287 -26.48 13.77 36.35
CA THR A 287 -25.24 13.00 36.55
C THR A 287 -24.78 12.37 35.23
N TYR A 288 -23.59 12.77 34.79
CA TYR A 288 -22.85 12.17 33.68
C TYR A 288 -22.05 10.96 34.16
N ARG A 289 -21.80 10.01 33.25
CA ARG A 289 -20.96 8.84 33.48
C ARG A 289 -20.01 8.65 32.31
N ILE A 290 -18.72 8.49 32.59
CA ILE A 290 -17.66 8.27 31.60
C ILE A 290 -16.93 6.98 31.98
N ASN A 291 -16.75 6.08 31.00
CA ASN A 291 -15.99 4.86 31.22
C ASN A 291 -14.50 5.19 31.24
N LEU A 292 -13.79 4.62 32.21
CA LEU A 292 -12.34 4.65 32.34
C LEU A 292 -11.79 3.27 31.95
N ALA A 293 -10.63 3.25 31.30
CA ALA A 293 -9.95 2.03 30.85
C ALA A 293 -8.44 2.12 31.15
N GLY A 294 -7.72 1.03 30.90
CA GLY A 294 -6.27 0.95 31.12
C GLY A 294 -5.87 1.00 32.60
N ILE A 295 -6.80 0.71 33.52
CA ILE A 295 -6.54 0.78 34.95
C ILE A 295 -5.69 -0.42 35.37
N SER A 296 -4.54 -0.17 35.99
CA SER A 296 -3.76 -1.20 36.67
C SER A 296 -3.02 -0.61 37.87
N ASP A 297 -2.52 -1.47 38.76
CA ASP A 297 -1.56 -1.09 39.80
C ASP A 297 -0.15 -0.86 39.25
N GLY A 298 0.07 -1.06 37.94
CA GLY A 298 1.38 -0.99 37.32
C GLY A 298 2.27 -2.18 37.62
N ASP A 299 1.83 -3.13 38.47
CA ASP A 299 2.66 -4.17 39.07
C ASP A 299 2.10 -5.58 38.86
N HIS A 300 2.51 -6.24 37.78
CA HIS A 300 1.93 -7.54 37.40
C HIS A 300 2.37 -8.70 38.30
N ASN A 301 3.48 -8.56 39.04
CA ASN A 301 3.98 -9.62 39.93
C ASN A 301 3.36 -9.59 41.34
N LYS A 302 2.72 -8.49 41.72
CA LYS A 302 2.17 -8.27 43.06
C LYS A 302 0.91 -7.43 42.93
N LEU A 303 -0.26 -8.07 42.95
CA LEU A 303 -1.51 -7.33 42.99
C LEU A 303 -1.57 -6.42 44.21
N GLN A 304 -1.67 -5.13 43.95
CA GLN A 304 -1.80 -4.07 44.95
C GLN A 304 -3.21 -3.53 44.96
N GLU A 305 -3.62 -2.95 46.10
CA GLU A 305 -4.89 -2.25 46.17
C GLU A 305 -4.79 -0.95 45.35
N VAL A 306 -5.74 -0.75 44.43
CA VAL A 306 -5.83 0.43 43.57
C VAL A 306 -6.98 1.29 44.05
N GLN A 307 -6.67 2.55 44.35
CA GLN A 307 -7.62 3.57 44.76
C GLN A 307 -7.78 4.58 43.63
N LEU A 308 -8.98 4.64 43.08
CA LEU A 308 -9.39 5.71 42.17
C LEU A 308 -10.06 6.84 42.96
N SER A 309 -9.73 8.08 42.62
CA SER A 309 -10.47 9.26 43.06
C SER A 309 -10.55 10.27 41.93
N ALA A 310 -11.59 11.11 41.95
CA ALA A 310 -11.71 12.22 41.01
C ALA A 310 -12.09 13.49 41.75
N ALA A 311 -11.55 14.62 41.31
CA ALA A 311 -11.84 15.93 41.84
C ALA A 311 -11.98 16.93 40.69
N THR A 312 -12.77 17.98 40.91
CA THR A 312 -12.81 19.15 40.02
C THR A 312 -11.86 20.21 40.54
N SER A 313 -11.12 20.87 39.64
CA SER A 313 -10.38 22.10 39.98
C SER A 313 -11.28 23.35 39.95
N ASP A 314 -12.50 23.22 39.44
CA ASP A 314 -13.43 24.34 39.25
C ASP A 314 -14.49 24.43 40.35
N ASN A 315 -14.40 25.51 41.12
CA ASN A 315 -15.32 25.83 42.22
C ASN A 315 -16.63 26.46 41.69
N GLY A 316 -17.49 25.66 41.04
CA GLY A 316 -18.88 26.06 40.78
C GLY A 316 -19.50 25.59 39.47
N LEU A 317 -18.77 24.85 38.63
CA LEU A 317 -19.29 24.31 37.36
C LEU A 317 -19.63 22.81 37.45
N LEU A 318 -18.87 22.08 38.26
CA LEU A 318 -19.01 20.64 38.46
C LEU A 318 -19.25 20.35 39.94
N GLU A 319 -20.16 19.42 40.21
CA GLU A 319 -20.52 18.94 41.55
C GLU A 319 -20.55 17.42 41.56
N ASN A 320 -20.50 16.79 42.73
CA ASN A 320 -20.59 15.32 42.88
C ASN A 320 -19.62 14.55 41.98
N VAL A 321 -18.40 15.07 41.77
CA VAL A 321 -17.35 14.39 41.02
C VAL A 321 -16.83 13.21 41.83
N GLY A 322 -16.84 12.02 41.25
CA GLY A 322 -16.38 10.80 41.89
C GLY A 322 -16.23 9.65 40.91
N VAL A 323 -15.81 8.49 41.41
CA VAL A 323 -15.52 7.31 40.60
C VAL A 323 -16.13 6.07 41.24
N LEU A 324 -16.60 5.16 40.41
CA LEU A 324 -17.01 3.81 40.77
C LEU A 324 -15.96 2.87 40.20
N TYR A 325 -15.28 2.15 41.08
CA TYR A 325 -14.21 1.23 40.73
C TYR A 325 -14.32 -0.02 41.59
N THR A 326 -14.17 -1.18 40.97
CA THR A 326 -14.05 -2.46 41.66
C THR A 326 -12.59 -2.88 41.66
N GLN A 327 -12.06 -3.23 42.82
CA GLN A 327 -10.65 -3.61 42.95
C GLN A 327 -10.27 -4.74 41.98
N GLY A 328 -9.24 -4.49 41.16
CA GLY A 328 -8.69 -5.46 40.21
C GLY A 328 -9.29 -5.39 38.80
N ASP A 329 -10.35 -4.60 38.58
CA ASP A 329 -10.87 -4.38 37.23
C ASP A 329 -9.91 -3.48 36.44
N SER A 330 -9.80 -3.71 35.13
CA SER A 330 -9.09 -2.82 34.20
C SER A 330 -9.92 -1.61 33.75
N THR A 331 -11.16 -1.51 34.24
CA THR A 331 -12.13 -0.48 33.88
C THR A 331 -12.81 0.11 35.11
N GLY A 332 -13.32 1.34 34.96
CA GLY A 332 -14.03 2.07 36.01
C GLY A 332 -15.04 3.04 35.42
N VAL A 333 -15.82 3.70 36.27
CA VAL A 333 -16.77 4.72 35.83
C VAL A 333 -16.56 6.00 36.61
N LEU A 334 -16.13 7.05 35.94
CA LEU A 334 -16.19 8.41 36.45
C LEU A 334 -17.63 8.91 36.39
N TYR A 335 -18.09 9.60 37.43
CA TYR A 335 -19.35 10.33 37.43
C TYR A 335 -19.17 11.76 37.94
N PHE A 336 -20.01 12.67 37.43
CA PHE A 336 -20.08 14.05 37.90
C PHE A 336 -21.44 14.65 37.57
N ASN A 337 -21.82 15.71 38.26
CA ASN A 337 -22.97 16.55 37.93
C ASN A 337 -22.47 17.92 37.44
N THR A 338 -23.20 18.51 36.49
CA THR A 338 -22.97 19.90 36.08
C THR A 338 -23.83 20.86 36.91
N THR A 339 -23.43 22.11 37.10
CA THR A 339 -24.34 23.15 37.60
C THR A 339 -25.23 23.70 36.47
N GLN A 340 -26.17 24.62 36.77
CA GLN A 340 -27.00 25.29 35.75
C GLN A 340 -26.26 26.44 35.05
N THR A 341 -24.93 26.44 35.08
CA THR A 341 -24.08 27.49 34.52
C THR A 341 -23.27 26.94 33.35
N ASN A 342 -23.21 27.69 32.26
CA ASN A 342 -22.33 27.36 31.14
C ASN A 342 -20.87 27.69 31.48
N GLY A 343 -19.93 26.96 30.92
CA GLY A 343 -18.52 27.20 31.12
C GLY A 343 -17.67 25.99 30.77
N ILE A 344 -16.39 26.06 31.10
CA ILE A 344 -15.47 24.93 31.01
C ILE A 344 -15.02 24.65 32.43
N GLY A 345 -15.34 23.46 32.93
CA GLY A 345 -14.74 22.91 34.15
C GLY A 345 -13.66 21.89 33.78
N SER A 346 -12.86 21.45 34.75
CA SER A 346 -11.83 20.44 34.55
C SER A 346 -11.93 19.38 35.65
N ILE A 347 -11.81 18.12 35.24
CA ILE A 347 -11.78 16.97 36.15
C ILE A 347 -10.39 16.38 36.15
N ILE A 348 -9.86 16.14 37.35
CA ILE A 348 -8.61 15.44 37.58
C ILE A 348 -8.96 14.07 38.17
N VAL A 349 -8.63 12.99 37.46
CA VAL A 349 -8.70 11.62 37.98
C VAL A 349 -7.33 11.24 38.51
N THR A 350 -7.27 10.80 39.76
CA THR A 350 -6.05 10.27 40.39
C THR A 350 -6.22 8.77 40.59
N VAL A 351 -5.30 8.00 40.03
CA VAL A 351 -5.15 6.57 40.33
C VAL A 351 -3.99 6.44 41.29
N LYS A 352 -4.19 5.69 42.38
CA LYS A 352 -3.19 5.45 43.40
C LYS A 352 -3.09 3.96 43.71
N ASP A 353 -1.90 3.39 43.75
CA ASP A 353 -1.69 2.03 44.26
C ASP A 353 -1.24 2.05 45.73
N ALA A 354 -1.06 0.85 46.30
CA ALA A 354 -0.69 0.64 47.70
C ALA A 354 0.77 0.17 47.89
N GLY A 355 1.61 0.23 46.85
CA GLY A 355 2.94 -0.37 46.84
C GLY A 355 4.02 0.45 47.51
N GLY A 356 3.81 1.76 47.67
CA GLY A 356 4.70 2.64 48.44
C GLY A 356 5.83 3.28 47.61
N VAL A 357 6.15 4.55 47.89
CA VAL A 357 7.15 5.35 47.16
C VAL A 357 8.64 5.02 47.44
N SER A 358 8.94 3.81 47.89
CA SER A 358 10.33 3.41 48.18
C SER A 358 11.13 3.20 46.89
N GLY A 359 12.42 3.55 46.87
CA GLY A 359 13.31 3.25 45.73
C GLY A 359 12.92 3.91 44.40
N ASP A 360 12.48 5.17 44.44
CA ASP A 360 11.93 5.93 43.30
C ASP A 360 10.59 5.41 42.74
N GLY A 361 9.88 4.57 43.50
CA GLY A 361 8.52 4.12 43.17
C GLY A 361 7.51 5.26 43.14
N LYS A 362 6.49 5.12 42.30
CA LYS A 362 5.44 6.13 42.12
C LYS A 362 4.09 5.53 42.47
N ASP A 363 3.49 5.96 43.56
CA ASP A 363 2.20 5.36 43.97
C ASP A 363 1.00 6.01 43.27
N SER A 364 1.20 6.97 42.38
CA SER A 364 0.07 7.71 41.81
C SER A 364 0.34 8.31 40.44
N ILE A 365 -0.66 8.25 39.58
CA ILE A 365 -0.76 9.03 38.35
C ILE A 365 -2.01 9.91 38.38
N LYS A 366 -1.97 11.02 37.64
CA LYS A 366 -3.11 11.89 37.41
C LYS A 366 -3.31 12.10 35.93
N ILE A 367 -4.57 12.06 35.51
CA ILE A 367 -5.01 12.56 34.21
C ILE A 367 -6.00 13.69 34.44
N ASP A 368 -5.99 14.67 33.56
CA ASP A 368 -6.92 15.79 33.56
C ASP A 368 -7.50 16.02 32.17
N PHE A 369 -8.75 16.49 32.13
CA PHE A 369 -9.46 16.82 30.90
C PHE A 369 -10.55 17.85 31.18
N ASP A 370 -10.95 18.57 30.14
CA ASP A 370 -11.97 19.61 30.24
C ASP A 370 -13.39 19.04 30.10
N VAL A 371 -14.32 19.59 30.87
CA VAL A 371 -15.77 19.40 30.74
C VAL A 371 -16.40 20.69 30.25
N ILE A 372 -16.82 20.70 29.00
CA ILE A 372 -17.43 21.84 28.32
C ILE A 372 -18.95 21.80 28.56
N ILE A 373 -19.45 22.69 29.41
CA ILE A 373 -20.84 22.73 29.89
C ILE A 373 -21.65 23.77 29.11
N THR A 374 -22.80 23.36 28.54
CA THR A 374 -23.72 24.24 27.81
C THR A 374 -25.19 24.04 28.19
N SER A 375 -26.05 25.04 28.01
CA SER A 375 -27.45 24.96 28.48
C SER A 375 -28.30 23.96 27.67
N LYS A 376 -29.22 23.24 28.33
CA LYS A 376 -30.16 22.32 27.65
C LYS A 376 -31.11 23.05 26.68
N GLN A 377 -31.37 24.34 26.89
CA GLN A 377 -32.10 25.19 25.92
C GLN A 377 -31.29 25.50 24.66
N GLN A 378 -29.97 25.29 24.70
CA GLN A 378 -29.10 25.24 23.52
C GLN A 378 -28.85 23.81 23.03
N ALA A 379 -29.32 22.77 23.72
CA ALA A 379 -29.27 21.41 23.19
C ALA A 379 -30.32 21.29 22.08
N ALA A 380 -29.86 21.03 20.85
CA ALA A 380 -30.76 20.75 19.75
C ALA A 380 -31.68 19.58 20.12
N GLN A 381 -33.00 19.79 20.10
CA GLN A 381 -33.93 18.66 20.11
C GLN A 381 -33.81 17.95 18.75
N ILE A 382 -33.22 16.76 18.75
CA ILE A 382 -33.16 15.89 17.57
C ILE A 382 -34.43 15.06 17.54
N THR A 383 -35.29 15.29 16.55
CA THR A 383 -36.46 14.44 16.27
C THR A 383 -36.18 13.63 15.01
N ALA A 384 -36.23 12.31 15.11
CA ALA A 384 -36.13 11.42 13.96
C ALA A 384 -37.51 11.21 13.33
N ASP A 385 -37.70 11.70 12.11
CA ASP A 385 -38.91 11.42 11.31
C ASP A 385 -38.68 10.20 10.41
N LEU A 386 -39.15 9.04 10.88
CA LEU A 386 -39.00 7.77 10.15
C LEU A 386 -39.85 7.68 8.87
N GLN A 387 -40.76 8.63 8.63
CA GLN A 387 -41.53 8.68 7.38
C GLN A 387 -40.78 9.42 6.27
N ARG A 388 -39.78 10.23 6.62
CA ARG A 388 -38.95 10.96 5.66
C ARG A 388 -37.74 10.10 5.25
N GLN A 389 -37.87 9.42 4.12
CA GLN A 389 -36.77 8.67 3.53
C GLN A 389 -35.88 9.59 2.66
N HIS A 390 -34.57 9.33 2.70
CA HIS A 390 -33.55 10.05 1.94
C HIS A 390 -32.90 9.11 0.90
N GLN A 391 -31.58 9.14 0.75
CA GLN A 391 -30.85 8.22 -0.12
C GLN A 391 -30.74 6.81 0.49
N VAL A 392 -30.49 5.83 -0.37
CA VAL A 392 -30.05 4.48 0.05
C VAL A 392 -28.54 4.52 0.27
N ILE A 393 -28.07 3.95 1.38
CA ILE A 393 -26.64 3.78 1.65
C ILE A 393 -26.19 2.46 1.02
N GLU A 394 -25.18 2.54 0.16
CA GLU A 394 -24.59 1.42 -0.57
C GLU A 394 -23.47 0.75 0.22
N GLY A 395 -22.78 1.51 1.07
CA GLY A 395 -21.81 0.97 2.01
C GLY A 395 -20.68 1.93 2.38
N PHE A 396 -19.73 1.38 3.11
CA PHE A 396 -18.56 2.08 3.65
C PHE A 396 -17.33 1.20 3.51
N GLY A 397 -16.15 1.82 3.37
CA GLY A 397 -14.92 1.05 3.30
C GLY A 397 -13.68 1.85 2.96
N GLY A 398 -12.74 1.22 2.26
CA GLY A 398 -11.49 1.86 1.86
C GLY A 398 -10.68 1.05 0.86
N PHE A 399 -9.51 1.56 0.49
CA PHE A 399 -8.51 0.86 -0.31
C PHE A 399 -7.74 -0.12 0.58
N GLY A 400 -7.72 -1.40 0.20
CA GLY A 400 -7.29 -2.45 1.13
C GLY A 400 -6.29 -3.46 0.61
N LEU A 401 -5.75 -3.31 -0.60
CA LEU A 401 -4.72 -4.20 -1.17
C LEU A 401 -3.41 -3.45 -1.47
N GLU A 402 -2.28 -4.13 -1.31
CA GLU A 402 -0.96 -3.62 -1.69
C GLU A 402 -0.79 -3.68 -3.21
N LYS A 403 -1.16 -2.59 -3.90
CA LYS A 403 -0.68 -2.30 -5.26
C LYS A 403 -0.37 -0.82 -5.52
N VAL A 404 -0.29 0.00 -4.48
CA VAL A 404 0.36 1.30 -4.60
C VAL A 404 1.74 1.14 -4.00
N THR A 405 2.77 1.35 -4.82
CA THR A 405 4.16 0.85 -4.76
C THR A 405 5.00 1.23 -3.51
N TRP A 406 4.38 1.55 -2.37
CA TRP A 406 5.02 2.23 -1.25
C TRP A 406 4.54 1.83 0.17
N SER A 407 3.95 0.65 0.40
CA SER A 407 3.53 0.22 1.76
C SER A 407 3.55 -1.30 1.96
N ARG A 408 4.06 -1.78 3.10
CA ARG A 408 4.05 -3.20 3.56
C ARG A 408 3.18 -3.44 4.83
N GLY A 409 1.89 -3.16 4.76
CA GLY A 409 0.96 -3.44 5.86
C GLY A 409 0.75 -4.96 6.12
N PRO A 410 -0.10 -5.35 7.08
CA PRO A 410 -0.43 -6.76 7.38
C PRO A 410 -1.36 -7.38 6.32
N TYR A 411 -1.11 -7.07 5.05
CA TYR A 411 -1.94 -7.43 3.91
C TYR A 411 -2.04 -8.94 3.76
N TYR A 412 -3.14 -9.38 3.14
CA TYR A 412 -3.37 -10.78 2.76
C TYR A 412 -3.56 -11.79 3.91
N SER A 413 -3.38 -11.39 5.18
CA SER A 413 -3.59 -12.26 6.33
C SER A 413 -5.09 -12.47 6.64
N GLN A 414 -5.44 -13.63 7.19
CA GLN A 414 -6.80 -13.88 7.70
C GLN A 414 -7.19 -12.90 8.81
N GLY A 415 -6.24 -12.53 9.68
CA GLY A 415 -6.48 -11.54 10.74
C GLY A 415 -6.88 -10.17 10.18
N TYR A 416 -6.29 -9.76 9.06
CA TYR A 416 -6.68 -8.52 8.39
C TYR A 416 -8.10 -8.61 7.79
N ILE A 417 -8.46 -9.75 7.19
CA ILE A 417 -9.84 -9.98 6.73
C ILE A 417 -10.82 -9.88 7.90
N ASP A 418 -10.50 -10.47 9.05
CA ASP A 418 -11.33 -10.42 10.25
C ASP A 418 -11.47 -8.99 10.79
N ASP A 419 -10.38 -8.21 10.79
CA ASP A 419 -10.40 -6.82 11.23
C ASP A 419 -11.23 -5.91 10.32
N ILE A 420 -11.18 -6.08 9.00
CA ILE A 420 -11.94 -5.22 8.08
C ILE A 420 -13.41 -5.63 7.98
N VAL A 421 -13.72 -6.93 8.01
CA VAL A 421 -15.11 -7.41 7.87
C VAL A 421 -15.84 -7.43 9.20
N ASP A 422 -15.30 -8.11 10.23
CA ASP A 422 -16.03 -8.36 11.46
C ASP A 422 -15.92 -7.19 12.46
N ASP A 423 -14.76 -6.55 12.54
CA ASP A 423 -14.54 -5.46 13.50
C ASP A 423 -14.88 -4.10 12.92
N LEU A 424 -14.36 -3.75 11.74
CA LEU A 424 -14.60 -2.43 11.13
C LEU A 424 -15.97 -2.35 10.44
N GLY A 425 -16.49 -3.45 9.89
CA GLY A 425 -17.76 -3.47 9.15
C GLY A 425 -17.64 -2.98 7.69
N VAL A 426 -16.49 -3.19 7.05
CA VAL A 426 -16.30 -2.82 5.64
C VAL A 426 -17.27 -3.60 4.76
N THR A 427 -17.96 -2.87 3.87
CA THR A 427 -18.89 -3.42 2.87
C THR A 427 -18.51 -3.04 1.43
N ILE A 428 -17.50 -2.16 1.28
CA ILE A 428 -16.93 -1.73 0.01
C ILE A 428 -15.40 -1.83 0.08
N LEU A 429 -14.79 -2.65 -0.76
CA LEU A 429 -13.34 -2.70 -0.91
C LEU A 429 -12.94 -2.03 -2.22
N ARG A 430 -12.05 -1.03 -2.17
CA ARG A 430 -11.45 -0.43 -3.37
C ARG A 430 -10.10 -1.08 -3.70
N ILE A 431 -9.89 -1.39 -4.97
CA ILE A 431 -8.65 -1.96 -5.49
C ILE A 431 -8.21 -1.24 -6.77
N ALA A 432 -6.96 -1.43 -7.18
CA ALA A 432 -6.40 -0.88 -8.41
C ALA A 432 -6.20 -1.96 -9.49
N VAL A 433 -6.37 -1.58 -10.75
CA VAL A 433 -5.85 -2.38 -11.88
C VAL A 433 -4.35 -2.11 -12.02
N SER A 434 -3.54 -3.16 -12.10
CA SER A 434 -2.08 -3.03 -12.27
C SER A 434 -1.72 -2.79 -13.75
N PRO A 435 -1.20 -1.61 -14.13
CA PRO A 435 -0.86 -1.32 -15.52
C PRO A 435 0.40 -2.04 -16.02
N ILE A 436 1.20 -2.59 -15.09
CA ILE A 436 2.45 -3.30 -15.38
C ILE A 436 2.31 -4.82 -15.23
N GLY A 437 1.29 -5.29 -14.52
CA GLY A 437 1.08 -6.72 -14.23
C GLY A 437 -0.05 -7.37 -15.02
N PHE A 438 -1.04 -6.62 -15.52
CA PHE A 438 -2.19 -7.21 -16.21
C PHE A 438 -1.99 -7.32 -17.73
N GLU A 439 -1.41 -6.29 -18.35
CA GLU A 439 -1.12 -6.27 -19.80
C GLU A 439 0.13 -5.42 -20.11
N PRO A 440 1.32 -5.88 -19.69
CA PRO A 440 2.56 -5.12 -19.91
C PRO A 440 2.91 -4.94 -21.40
N PHE A 441 2.42 -5.84 -22.25
CA PHE A 441 2.50 -5.79 -23.71
C PHE A 441 1.13 -6.14 -24.28
N ASN A 442 0.85 -5.64 -25.48
CA ASN A 442 -0.35 -6.00 -26.22
C ASN A 442 -0.43 -7.54 -26.37
N ASP A 443 -1.60 -8.11 -26.07
CA ASP A 443 -1.80 -9.55 -26.05
C ASP A 443 -1.75 -10.19 -27.46
N ASN A 444 -2.42 -9.59 -28.45
CA ASN A 444 -2.56 -10.17 -29.79
C ASN A 444 -2.64 -9.18 -30.98
N GLU A 445 -2.54 -7.88 -30.72
CA GLU A 445 -2.63 -6.74 -31.66
C GLU A 445 -4.01 -6.57 -32.34
N ASP A 446 -5.07 -7.20 -31.84
CA ASP A 446 -6.44 -7.07 -32.31
C ASP A 446 -7.41 -6.76 -31.16
N PRO A 447 -7.84 -5.48 -30.99
CA PRO A 447 -8.71 -5.07 -29.89
C PRO A 447 -10.11 -5.70 -29.90
N TYR A 448 -10.45 -6.53 -30.88
CA TYR A 448 -11.74 -7.20 -31.02
C TYR A 448 -11.68 -8.71 -30.79
N ASP A 449 -10.50 -9.27 -30.49
CA ASP A 449 -10.29 -10.68 -30.20
C ASP A 449 -9.79 -10.87 -28.76
N MET A 450 -10.70 -11.02 -27.79
CA MET A 450 -10.29 -11.12 -26.38
C MET A 450 -9.74 -12.51 -26.03
N ASP A 451 -8.42 -12.61 -25.80
CA ASP A 451 -7.79 -13.84 -25.30
C ASP A 451 -7.50 -13.77 -23.79
N LEU A 452 -8.46 -14.23 -23.00
CA LEU A 452 -8.33 -14.26 -21.53
C LEU A 452 -7.18 -15.15 -21.04
N GLU A 453 -6.73 -16.14 -21.82
CA GLU A 453 -5.60 -16.98 -21.42
C GLU A 453 -4.29 -16.22 -21.55
N LEU A 454 -4.12 -15.38 -22.57
CA LEU A 454 -2.97 -14.48 -22.70
C LEU A 454 -2.93 -13.44 -21.58
N TYR A 455 -4.05 -12.77 -21.29
CA TYR A 455 -4.15 -11.85 -20.14
C TYR A 455 -3.78 -12.55 -18.82
N ARG A 456 -4.30 -13.76 -18.59
CA ARG A 456 -3.99 -14.55 -17.39
C ARG A 456 -2.51 -14.92 -17.32
N ASN A 457 -1.92 -15.37 -18.43
CA ASN A 457 -0.51 -15.74 -18.49
C ASN A 457 0.42 -14.53 -18.28
N ASN A 458 -0.08 -13.32 -18.54
CA ASN A 458 0.65 -12.09 -18.31
C ASN A 458 0.68 -11.62 -16.84
N ILE A 459 -0.06 -12.28 -15.95
CA ILE A 459 0.00 -12.04 -14.50
C ILE A 459 1.27 -12.74 -13.96
N TYR A 460 2.41 -12.07 -14.08
CA TYR A 460 3.74 -12.69 -13.98
C TYR A 460 4.35 -12.74 -12.57
N ASN A 461 3.77 -12.11 -11.54
CA ASN A 461 4.41 -12.05 -10.22
C ASN A 461 3.57 -12.66 -9.08
N TYR A 462 4.28 -13.13 -8.05
CA TYR A 462 3.73 -13.77 -6.86
C TYR A 462 2.78 -12.85 -6.06
N GLU A 463 3.04 -11.54 -6.06
CA GLU A 463 2.24 -10.54 -5.34
C GLU A 463 0.86 -10.31 -5.98
N ASP A 464 0.76 -10.38 -7.30
CA ASP A 464 -0.51 -10.30 -8.03
C ASP A 464 -1.42 -11.49 -7.68
N TRP A 465 -0.86 -12.69 -7.49
CA TRP A 465 -1.60 -13.88 -7.06
C TRP A 465 -2.03 -13.82 -5.59
N LYS A 466 -1.20 -13.28 -4.68
CA LYS A 466 -1.60 -13.01 -3.28
C LYS A 466 -2.81 -12.08 -3.20
N SER A 467 -2.85 -11.03 -4.02
CA SER A 467 -4.01 -10.14 -4.12
C SER A 467 -5.27 -10.90 -4.52
N ILE A 468 -5.18 -11.76 -5.53
CA ILE A 468 -6.31 -12.57 -6.00
C ILE A 468 -6.78 -13.55 -4.92
N ASP A 469 -5.85 -14.23 -4.26
CA ASP A 469 -6.15 -15.20 -3.20
C ASP A 469 -6.84 -14.52 -2.01
N PHE A 470 -6.37 -13.35 -1.59
CA PHE A 470 -7.03 -12.56 -0.55
C PHE A 470 -8.46 -12.18 -0.94
N ILE A 471 -8.69 -11.71 -2.17
CA ILE A 471 -10.04 -11.33 -2.60
C ILE A 471 -10.95 -12.57 -2.63
N ARG A 472 -10.43 -13.72 -3.04
CA ARG A 472 -11.16 -14.98 -2.99
C ARG A 472 -11.56 -15.35 -1.55
N ASP A 473 -10.64 -15.20 -0.60
CA ASP A 473 -10.91 -15.46 0.81
C ASP A 473 -11.86 -14.43 1.43
N LEU A 474 -11.78 -13.17 0.99
CA LEU A 474 -12.73 -12.13 1.35
C LEU A 474 -14.15 -12.48 0.90
N PHE A 475 -14.35 -12.89 -0.35
CA PHE A 475 -15.67 -13.31 -0.85
C PHE A 475 -16.18 -14.60 -0.19
N LYS A 476 -15.30 -15.49 0.29
CA LYS A 476 -15.72 -16.63 1.12
C LYS A 476 -16.29 -16.17 2.46
N LYS A 477 -15.73 -15.10 3.04
CA LYS A 477 -16.19 -14.55 4.33
C LYS A 477 -17.42 -13.66 4.17
N ASP A 478 -17.42 -12.77 3.20
CA ASP A 478 -18.52 -11.87 2.86
C ASP A 478 -18.85 -11.94 1.35
N PRO A 479 -19.81 -12.80 0.95
CA PRO A 479 -20.25 -12.90 -0.44
C PRO A 479 -20.93 -11.64 -0.99
N ASP A 480 -21.38 -10.72 -0.12
CA ASP A 480 -22.07 -9.48 -0.51
C ASP A 480 -21.12 -8.27 -0.60
N MET A 481 -19.82 -8.48 -0.32
CA MET A 481 -18.77 -7.46 -0.41
C MET A 481 -18.76 -6.79 -1.79
N LYS A 482 -18.85 -5.45 -1.81
CA LYS A 482 -18.75 -4.69 -3.07
C LYS A 482 -17.30 -4.38 -3.37
N VAL A 483 -16.70 -5.06 -4.33
CA VAL A 483 -15.38 -4.68 -4.83
C VAL A 483 -15.52 -3.62 -5.93
N ILE A 484 -14.89 -2.48 -5.72
CA ILE A 484 -14.80 -1.39 -6.70
C ILE A 484 -13.37 -1.23 -7.19
N VAL A 485 -13.21 -0.86 -8.46
CA VAL A 485 -11.92 -0.88 -9.13
C VAL A 485 -11.65 0.48 -9.77
N SER A 486 -10.47 1.04 -9.54
CA SER A 486 -10.03 2.25 -10.22
C SER A 486 -8.74 1.99 -11.00
N ASN A 487 -8.67 2.51 -12.22
CA ASN A 487 -7.45 2.46 -13.03
C ASN A 487 -6.60 3.71 -12.76
N TRP A 488 -5.37 3.58 -12.28
CA TRP A 488 -4.48 4.73 -12.10
C TRP A 488 -3.79 5.16 -13.39
N SER A 489 -3.60 4.23 -14.31
CA SER A 489 -2.90 4.47 -15.56
C SER A 489 -3.21 3.33 -16.54
N PRO A 490 -3.42 3.60 -17.83
CA PRO A 490 -3.32 2.56 -18.85
C PRO A 490 -1.89 1.97 -18.93
N PRO A 491 -1.69 0.81 -19.57
CA PRO A 491 -0.36 0.31 -19.92
C PRO A 491 0.47 1.36 -20.68
N ALA A 492 1.78 1.39 -20.44
CA ALA A 492 2.70 2.40 -20.99
C ALA A 492 2.55 2.55 -22.51
N TRP A 493 2.51 1.44 -23.24
CA TRP A 493 2.45 1.41 -24.71
C TRP A 493 1.16 2.03 -25.29
N MET A 494 0.11 2.16 -24.47
CA MET A 494 -1.12 2.86 -24.87
C MET A 494 -1.04 4.39 -24.69
N LYS A 495 -0.02 4.91 -24.00
CA LYS A 495 0.06 6.30 -23.55
C LYS A 495 1.01 7.16 -24.38
N SER A 496 0.71 8.47 -24.39
CA SER A 496 1.47 9.48 -25.15
C SER A 496 2.93 9.64 -24.71
N ASN A 497 3.23 9.33 -23.45
CA ASN A 497 4.57 9.41 -22.86
C ASN A 497 5.26 8.05 -22.77
N ASN A 498 4.59 6.97 -23.19
CA ASN A 498 5.06 5.60 -23.06
C ASN A 498 5.62 5.26 -21.67
N ASN A 499 4.91 5.74 -20.64
CA ASN A 499 5.26 5.57 -19.24
C ASN A 499 3.96 5.48 -18.42
N VAL A 500 3.85 4.52 -17.50
CA VAL A 500 2.69 4.40 -16.60
C VAL A 500 2.67 5.53 -15.56
N GLN A 501 3.82 6.12 -15.24
CA GLN A 501 4.00 7.24 -14.32
C GLN A 501 4.11 8.58 -15.07
N GLU A 502 4.25 9.67 -14.31
CA GLU A 502 4.51 11.01 -14.84
C GLU A 502 3.44 11.50 -15.83
N GLY A 503 2.17 11.17 -15.56
CA GLY A 503 1.01 11.59 -16.33
C GLY A 503 1.00 11.05 -17.77
N GLY A 504 0.91 11.95 -18.76
CA GLY A 504 0.59 11.59 -20.14
C GLY A 504 -0.89 11.26 -20.33
N TYR A 505 -1.32 10.96 -21.54
CA TYR A 505 -2.72 10.65 -21.86
C TYR A 505 -2.83 9.38 -22.70
N LEU A 506 -3.96 8.68 -22.59
CA LEU A 506 -4.28 7.54 -23.46
C LEU A 506 -4.42 8.01 -24.90
N LEU A 507 -3.65 7.42 -25.82
CA LEU A 507 -3.70 7.78 -27.23
C LEU A 507 -5.02 7.28 -27.84
N PRO A 508 -5.75 8.12 -28.60
CA PRO A 508 -7.05 7.74 -29.19
C PRO A 508 -7.04 6.44 -30.01
N GLN A 509 -5.90 6.11 -30.63
CA GLN A 509 -5.75 4.88 -31.41
C GLN A 509 -5.86 3.60 -30.57
N TYR A 510 -5.67 3.67 -29.25
CA TYR A 510 -5.75 2.53 -28.34
C TYR A 510 -7.04 2.52 -27.49
N TYR A 511 -8.06 3.31 -27.84
CA TYR A 511 -9.30 3.34 -27.06
C TYR A 511 -10.06 2.00 -27.10
N GLN A 512 -10.05 1.31 -28.24
CA GLN A 512 -10.68 -0.02 -28.36
C GLN A 512 -9.91 -1.07 -27.57
N GLU A 513 -8.58 -1.00 -27.64
CA GLU A 513 -7.68 -1.84 -26.87
C GLU A 513 -7.87 -1.66 -25.36
N PHE A 514 -7.95 -0.42 -24.91
CA PHE A 514 -8.21 -0.12 -23.51
C PHE A 514 -9.60 -0.62 -23.06
N ALA A 515 -10.59 -0.62 -23.96
CA ALA A 515 -11.90 -1.19 -23.67
C ALA A 515 -11.87 -2.70 -23.52
N GLU A 516 -11.07 -3.40 -24.34
CA GLU A 516 -10.79 -4.82 -24.16
C GLU A 516 -10.06 -5.10 -22.84
N TYR A 517 -8.98 -4.38 -22.55
CA TYR A 517 -8.23 -4.46 -21.30
C TYR A 517 -9.15 -4.38 -20.07
N MET A 518 -10.03 -3.37 -20.00
CA MET A 518 -10.96 -3.21 -18.87
C MET A 518 -11.99 -4.33 -18.80
N ALA A 519 -12.50 -4.81 -19.94
CA ALA A 519 -13.48 -5.90 -19.98
C ALA A 519 -12.84 -7.26 -19.62
N ALA A 520 -11.62 -7.51 -20.10
CA ALA A 520 -10.82 -8.68 -19.76
C ALA A 520 -10.53 -8.73 -18.26
N PHE A 521 -10.17 -7.59 -17.64
CA PHE A 521 -9.96 -7.49 -16.20
C PHE A 521 -11.20 -7.92 -15.41
N VAL A 522 -12.38 -7.40 -15.75
CA VAL A 522 -13.63 -7.76 -15.05
C VAL A 522 -13.95 -9.26 -15.22
N LYS A 523 -13.76 -9.81 -16.42
CA LYS A 523 -14.01 -11.23 -16.70
C LYS A 523 -13.04 -12.14 -15.94
N LEU A 524 -11.75 -11.81 -15.92
CA LEU A 524 -10.75 -12.57 -15.19
C LEU A 524 -10.93 -12.44 -13.68
N PHE A 525 -11.19 -11.24 -13.17
CA PHE A 525 -11.50 -11.03 -11.75
C PHE A 525 -12.59 -12.00 -11.28
N ARG A 526 -13.67 -12.11 -12.06
CA ARG A 526 -14.77 -13.03 -11.79
C ARG A 526 -14.33 -14.50 -11.82
N GLN A 527 -13.55 -14.89 -12.82
CA GLN A 527 -13.04 -16.27 -12.95
C GLN A 527 -12.12 -16.65 -11.79
N GLU A 528 -11.26 -15.74 -11.34
CA GLU A 528 -10.21 -16.05 -10.36
C GLU A 528 -10.67 -15.96 -8.91
N THR A 529 -11.60 -15.03 -8.62
CA THR A 529 -12.04 -14.75 -7.25
C THR A 529 -13.42 -15.34 -6.94
N GLY A 530 -14.23 -15.59 -7.96
CA GLY A 530 -15.63 -16.02 -7.81
C GLY A 530 -16.60 -14.89 -7.45
N GLY A 531 -16.12 -13.66 -7.28
CA GLY A 531 -16.96 -12.47 -7.03
C GLY A 531 -17.07 -11.55 -8.25
N GLU A 532 -17.92 -10.53 -8.16
CA GLU A 532 -18.15 -9.56 -9.24
C GLU A 532 -17.44 -8.23 -8.94
N VAL A 533 -16.96 -7.55 -9.98
CA VAL A 533 -16.61 -6.13 -9.87
C VAL A 533 -17.90 -5.32 -9.89
N TYR A 534 -18.20 -4.64 -8.78
CA TYR A 534 -19.42 -3.85 -8.62
C TYR A 534 -19.42 -2.60 -9.52
N ALA A 535 -18.30 -1.88 -9.52
CA ALA A 535 -18.13 -0.67 -10.33
C ALA A 535 -16.65 -0.46 -10.71
N VAL A 536 -16.42 0.13 -11.88
CA VAL A 536 -15.09 0.52 -12.38
C VAL A 536 -15.02 2.02 -12.63
N SER A 537 -13.82 2.58 -12.44
CA SER A 537 -13.45 3.88 -12.98
C SER A 537 -12.35 3.71 -14.01
N LEU A 538 -12.49 4.42 -15.14
CA LEU A 538 -11.51 4.37 -16.23
C LEU A 538 -10.22 5.10 -15.88
N GLN A 539 -10.29 6.02 -14.92
CA GLN A 539 -9.12 6.77 -14.46
C GLN A 539 -9.36 7.34 -13.05
N ASN A 540 -8.41 7.10 -12.16
CA ASN A 540 -8.26 7.79 -10.89
C ASN A 540 -7.75 9.22 -11.10
N GLU A 541 -8.40 10.23 -10.52
CA GLU A 541 -8.01 11.65 -10.58
C GLU A 541 -7.58 12.11 -11.99
N PRO A 542 -8.51 12.15 -12.96
CA PRO A 542 -8.19 12.25 -14.37
C PRO A 542 -7.52 13.56 -14.82
N THR A 543 -7.42 14.60 -13.97
CA THR A 543 -6.59 15.78 -14.29
C THR A 543 -5.19 15.73 -13.71
N PHE A 544 -4.90 14.77 -12.83
CA PHE A 544 -3.74 14.78 -11.95
C PHE A 544 -2.49 14.19 -12.62
N TRP A 545 -1.38 14.93 -12.50
CA TRP A 545 -0.04 14.50 -12.92
C TRP A 545 0.73 14.15 -11.66
N GLU A 546 1.29 12.95 -11.58
CA GLU A 546 2.02 12.50 -10.41
C GLU A 546 3.32 11.79 -10.80
N PRO A 547 4.34 11.78 -9.91
CA PRO A 547 5.57 11.03 -10.14
C PRO A 547 5.38 9.50 -10.09
N TYR A 548 4.17 9.03 -9.76
CA TYR A 548 3.74 7.63 -9.79
C TYR A 548 2.62 7.44 -10.83
N GLU A 549 1.99 6.26 -10.84
CA GLU A 549 0.97 5.88 -11.83
C GLU A 549 -0.13 6.94 -11.95
N SER A 550 -0.22 7.55 -13.12
CA SER A 550 -1.18 8.61 -13.41
C SER A 550 -1.44 8.73 -14.90
N CYS A 551 -2.63 9.12 -15.30
CA CYS A 551 -2.96 9.43 -16.69
C CYS A 551 -4.01 10.53 -16.76
N GLN A 552 -3.76 11.52 -17.61
CA GLN A 552 -4.55 12.72 -17.72
C GLN A 552 -5.54 12.63 -18.87
N TYR A 553 -6.75 13.13 -18.63
CA TYR A 553 -7.82 13.25 -19.59
C TYR A 553 -8.45 14.64 -19.50
N THR A 554 -8.92 15.13 -20.63
CA THR A 554 -9.93 16.20 -20.63
C THR A 554 -11.31 15.59 -20.41
N PRO A 555 -12.30 16.35 -19.89
CA PRO A 555 -13.68 15.89 -19.80
C PRO A 555 -14.23 15.31 -21.11
N ARG A 556 -13.87 15.92 -22.25
CA ARG A 556 -14.31 15.50 -23.58
C ARG A 556 -13.72 14.15 -23.97
N THR A 557 -12.41 14.00 -23.85
CA THR A 557 -11.72 12.74 -24.19
C THR A 557 -12.14 11.59 -23.27
N TYR A 558 -12.43 11.86 -22.00
CA TYR A 558 -12.97 10.85 -21.08
C TYR A 558 -14.38 10.41 -21.51
N CYS A 559 -15.27 11.35 -21.86
CA CYS A 559 -16.59 11.00 -22.37
C CYS A 559 -16.51 10.17 -23.67
N ASP A 560 -15.52 10.42 -24.54
CA ASP A 560 -15.30 9.62 -25.75
C ASP A 560 -14.81 8.21 -25.44
N LEU A 561 -13.87 8.07 -24.51
CA LEU A 561 -13.41 6.78 -24.02
C LEU A 561 -14.54 5.99 -23.35
N LEU A 562 -15.33 6.65 -22.49
CA LEU A 562 -16.42 6.02 -21.76
C LEU A 562 -17.46 5.37 -22.68
N LYS A 563 -17.79 6.01 -23.81
CA LYS A 563 -18.71 5.41 -24.79
C LYS A 563 -18.15 4.11 -25.37
N ILE A 564 -16.85 4.09 -25.69
CA ILE A 564 -16.19 2.92 -26.28
C ILE A 564 -16.10 1.76 -25.27
N VAL A 565 -15.68 2.06 -24.03
CA VAL A 565 -15.62 1.06 -22.96
C VAL A 565 -17.02 0.55 -22.60
N GLY A 566 -18.00 1.45 -22.51
CA GLY A 566 -19.40 1.11 -22.27
C GLY A 566 -19.97 0.18 -23.34
N GLU A 567 -19.78 0.50 -24.63
CA GLU A 567 -20.20 -0.34 -25.75
C GLU A 567 -19.53 -1.73 -25.68
N ARG A 568 -18.24 -1.80 -25.34
CA ARG A 568 -17.55 -3.09 -25.18
C ARG A 568 -18.14 -3.90 -24.01
N PHE A 569 -18.43 -3.27 -22.88
CA PHE A 569 -19.04 -3.96 -21.73
C PHE A 569 -20.42 -4.52 -22.07
N GLU A 570 -21.24 -3.79 -22.83
CA GLU A 570 -22.54 -4.30 -23.32
C GLU A 570 -22.37 -5.50 -24.25
N LEU A 571 -21.41 -5.44 -25.20
CA LEU A 571 -21.11 -6.54 -26.13
C LEU A 571 -20.65 -7.80 -25.39
N GLU A 572 -19.88 -7.64 -24.33
CA GLU A 572 -19.38 -8.74 -23.48
C GLU A 572 -20.41 -9.20 -22.42
N GLY A 573 -21.56 -8.52 -22.32
CA GLY A 573 -22.62 -8.85 -21.35
C GLY A 573 -22.26 -8.53 -19.90
N LEU A 574 -21.36 -7.56 -19.66
CA LEU A 574 -20.92 -7.13 -18.35
C LEU A 574 -21.92 -6.15 -17.74
N THR A 575 -22.29 -6.36 -16.47
CA THR A 575 -23.23 -5.50 -15.72
C THR A 575 -22.52 -4.58 -14.74
N THR A 576 -21.19 -4.51 -14.80
CA THR A 576 -20.37 -3.66 -13.94
C THR A 576 -20.67 -2.20 -14.20
N LYS A 577 -20.83 -1.43 -13.12
CA LYS A 577 -21.20 0.00 -13.18
C LYS A 577 -20.01 0.88 -13.51
N PHE A 578 -20.26 2.08 -14.06
CA PHE A 578 -19.20 3.07 -14.26
C PHE A 578 -19.28 4.25 -13.30
N PHE A 579 -18.13 4.59 -12.73
CA PHE A 579 -17.89 5.86 -12.07
C PHE A 579 -17.56 6.96 -13.09
N TYR A 580 -17.89 8.20 -12.73
CA TYR A 580 -17.38 9.39 -13.41
C TYR A 580 -17.33 10.59 -12.44
N PRO A 581 -16.29 11.44 -12.47
CA PRO A 581 -14.98 11.21 -13.07
C PRO A 581 -13.93 10.69 -12.08
N GLU A 582 -14.24 10.54 -10.79
CA GLU A 582 -13.25 10.36 -9.70
C GLU A 582 -12.26 11.54 -9.60
N GLU A 583 -12.76 12.76 -9.76
CA GLU A 583 -11.96 13.98 -9.64
C GLU A 583 -12.01 14.55 -8.21
N VAL A 584 -10.95 15.26 -7.84
CA VAL A 584 -10.87 15.98 -6.57
C VAL A 584 -11.71 17.25 -6.63
N MET A 585 -12.59 17.45 -5.64
CA MET A 585 -13.58 18.53 -5.63
C MET A 585 -13.00 19.97 -5.70
N VAL A 586 -11.72 20.20 -5.37
CA VAL A 586 -11.12 21.55 -5.26
C VAL A 586 -9.77 21.67 -6.01
N ARG A 587 -9.64 21.05 -7.19
CA ARG A 587 -8.48 21.21 -8.09
C ARG A 587 -8.75 22.14 -9.29
N VAL A 588 -7.69 22.47 -10.04
CA VAL A 588 -7.74 23.29 -11.26
C VAL A 588 -8.37 22.48 -12.40
N ASN A 589 -9.42 23.03 -13.05
CA ASN A 589 -10.43 22.34 -13.89
C ASN A 589 -11.52 21.65 -13.05
N ASP A 590 -12.27 22.46 -12.30
CA ASP A 590 -13.31 22.04 -11.37
C ASP A 590 -14.27 20.94 -11.88
N MET A 591 -14.96 20.30 -10.92
CA MET A 591 -16.05 19.35 -11.19
C MET A 591 -17.11 19.94 -12.13
N GLU A 592 -17.26 21.28 -12.17
CA GLU A 592 -18.18 21.95 -13.09
C GLU A 592 -17.84 21.64 -14.56
N GLY A 593 -16.56 21.74 -14.96
CA GLY A 593 -16.13 21.40 -16.32
C GLY A 593 -16.39 19.94 -16.69
N TRP A 594 -16.13 19.02 -15.77
CA TRP A 594 -16.39 17.59 -15.94
C TRP A 594 -17.88 17.30 -16.13
N MET A 595 -18.72 17.89 -15.27
CA MET A 595 -20.16 17.65 -15.27
C MET A 595 -20.88 18.40 -16.39
N ASN A 596 -20.45 19.61 -16.74
CA ASN A 596 -20.98 20.33 -17.91
C ASN A 596 -20.68 19.58 -19.22
N THR A 597 -19.48 19.02 -19.36
CA THR A 597 -19.14 18.24 -20.55
C THR A 597 -19.98 16.98 -20.65
N LEU A 598 -20.10 16.23 -19.54
CA LEU A 598 -20.96 15.05 -19.47
C LEU A 598 -22.42 15.42 -19.77
N ASN A 599 -22.97 16.46 -19.13
CA ASN A 599 -24.36 16.88 -19.30
C ASN A 599 -24.70 17.27 -20.75
N ASN A 600 -23.73 17.74 -21.54
CA ASN A 600 -23.88 18.05 -22.95
C ASN A 600 -23.65 16.85 -23.90
N ASP A 601 -23.19 15.70 -23.40
CA ASP A 601 -23.06 14.45 -24.14
C ASP A 601 -24.02 13.38 -23.61
N VAL A 602 -25.23 13.36 -24.17
CA VAL A 602 -26.29 12.42 -23.75
C VAL A 602 -25.93 10.95 -23.93
N TYR A 603 -25.01 10.61 -24.84
CA TYR A 603 -24.61 9.22 -25.07
C TYR A 603 -23.60 8.76 -24.01
N ALA A 604 -22.60 9.58 -23.69
CA ALA A 604 -21.66 9.25 -22.61
C ALA A 604 -22.37 9.11 -21.25
N ARG A 605 -23.42 9.90 -21.02
CA ARG A 605 -24.26 9.82 -19.81
C ARG A 605 -24.99 8.51 -19.64
N GLU A 606 -25.36 7.82 -20.72
CA GLU A 606 -26.07 6.56 -20.59
C GLU A 606 -25.23 5.51 -19.86
N TYR A 607 -23.90 5.58 -20.00
CA TYR A 607 -22.96 4.67 -19.37
C TYR A 607 -22.55 5.04 -17.94
N VAL A 608 -22.70 6.29 -17.49
CA VAL A 608 -22.31 6.66 -16.11
C VAL A 608 -23.40 6.23 -15.14
N ASP A 609 -23.08 5.41 -14.14
CA ASP A 609 -24.03 5.01 -13.09
C ASP A 609 -23.89 5.85 -11.81
N ILE A 610 -22.65 6.24 -11.51
CA ILE A 610 -22.29 6.84 -10.23
C ILE A 610 -21.42 8.05 -10.49
N VAL A 611 -21.82 9.20 -9.95
CA VAL A 611 -20.95 10.37 -9.86
C VAL A 611 -20.01 10.14 -8.68
N ALA A 612 -18.70 10.18 -8.92
CA ALA A 612 -17.68 9.88 -7.92
C ALA A 612 -16.72 11.06 -7.75
N VAL A 613 -16.35 11.34 -6.50
CA VAL A 613 -15.47 12.44 -6.11
C VAL A 613 -14.47 12.01 -5.07
N HIS A 614 -13.35 12.74 -5.02
CA HIS A 614 -12.34 12.65 -3.98
C HIS A 614 -12.29 13.92 -3.12
N GLY A 615 -11.86 13.79 -1.86
CA GLY A 615 -11.70 14.93 -0.97
C GLY A 615 -10.59 14.75 0.06
N TYR A 616 -9.55 15.60 0.01
CA TYR A 616 -8.43 15.58 0.97
C TYR A 616 -8.35 16.85 1.83
N GLU A 617 -9.13 17.86 1.46
CA GLU A 617 -9.30 19.06 2.24
C GLU A 617 -10.59 18.99 3.04
N ARG A 618 -10.72 19.88 4.02
CA ARG A 618 -11.96 20.06 4.77
C ARG A 618 -12.94 20.82 3.91
N THR A 619 -13.42 20.18 2.84
CA THR A 619 -14.39 20.74 1.91
C THR A 619 -15.73 20.90 2.62
N GLY A 620 -15.96 22.14 3.08
CA GLY A 620 -17.14 22.56 3.86
C GLY A 620 -16.85 23.13 5.26
N ILE A 621 -15.59 23.23 5.70
CA ILE A 621 -15.29 23.96 6.95
C ILE A 621 -13.87 24.56 6.94
N SER A 622 -13.63 25.59 6.13
CA SER A 622 -12.53 26.52 6.42
C SER A 622 -12.81 27.22 7.76
N ALA A 623 -11.78 27.77 8.41
CA ALA A 623 -11.97 28.54 9.63
C ALA A 623 -12.84 29.78 9.35
N GLY A 624 -14.11 29.74 9.77
CA GLY A 624 -15.11 30.79 9.53
C GLY A 624 -16.31 30.38 8.65
N GLU A 625 -16.30 29.19 8.06
CA GLU A 625 -17.42 28.66 7.26
C GLU A 625 -18.32 27.74 8.11
N ILE A 626 -19.64 27.94 7.99
CA ILE A 626 -20.68 27.05 8.52
C ILE A 626 -21.33 26.41 7.31
N GLY A 627 -21.49 25.08 7.31
CA GLY A 627 -22.47 24.37 6.47
C GLY A 627 -21.88 23.52 5.34
N GLY A 628 -22.57 22.44 4.99
CA GLY A 628 -22.23 21.57 3.86
C GLY A 628 -22.65 22.15 2.51
N GLU A 629 -22.55 23.47 2.29
CA GLU A 629 -23.07 24.11 1.07
C GLU A 629 -22.41 23.58 -0.20
N LEU A 630 -21.11 23.29 -0.18
CA LEU A 630 -20.43 22.71 -1.34
C LEU A 630 -21.00 21.33 -1.68
N TRP A 631 -21.32 20.52 -0.66
CA TRP A 631 -21.94 19.22 -0.83
C TRP A 631 -23.37 19.33 -1.38
N ASP A 632 -24.17 20.27 -0.86
CA ASP A 632 -25.50 20.56 -1.41
C ASP A 632 -25.41 21.05 -2.86
N GLN A 633 -24.45 21.92 -3.16
CA GLN A 633 -24.21 22.44 -4.51
C GLN A 633 -23.87 21.31 -5.48
N TYR A 634 -22.91 20.45 -5.13
CA TYR A 634 -22.55 19.30 -5.96
C TYR A 634 -23.74 18.38 -6.19
N TYR A 635 -24.52 18.10 -5.14
CA TYR A 635 -25.71 17.28 -5.30
C TYR A 635 -26.74 17.93 -6.24
N ILE A 636 -27.03 19.22 -6.07
CA ILE A 636 -28.06 19.94 -6.85
C ILE A 636 -27.63 20.10 -8.30
N ASP A 637 -26.40 20.55 -8.53
CA ASP A 637 -25.92 20.97 -9.84
C ASP A 637 -25.49 19.77 -10.70
N TYR A 638 -24.94 18.71 -10.07
CA TYR A 638 -24.28 17.62 -10.79
C TYR A 638 -24.99 16.27 -10.67
N VAL A 639 -25.43 15.90 -9.47
CA VAL A 639 -25.98 14.55 -9.20
C VAL A 639 -27.48 14.46 -9.46
N ASN A 640 -28.22 15.48 -9.02
CA ASN A 640 -29.67 15.60 -9.17
C ASN A 640 -30.03 16.47 -10.38
N PHE A 641 -29.24 16.35 -11.44
CA PHE A 641 -29.44 17.08 -12.67
C PHE A 641 -30.80 16.70 -13.30
N PRO A 642 -31.62 17.67 -13.75
CA PRO A 642 -32.95 17.39 -14.31
C PRO A 642 -32.92 16.36 -15.45
N GLY A 643 -33.70 15.29 -15.30
CA GLY A 643 -33.80 14.20 -16.29
C GLY A 643 -32.69 13.15 -16.19
N TYR A 644 -31.74 13.30 -15.25
CA TYR A 644 -30.60 12.41 -15.10
C TYR A 644 -30.09 12.42 -13.66
N LYS A 645 -30.73 11.61 -12.83
CA LYS A 645 -30.35 11.46 -11.43
C LYS A 645 -29.48 10.22 -11.28
N LYS A 646 -28.31 10.37 -10.67
CA LYS A 646 -27.36 9.27 -10.42
C LYS A 646 -27.06 9.12 -8.93
N GLN A 647 -26.33 8.07 -8.57
CA GLN A 647 -25.77 7.94 -7.23
C GLN A 647 -24.59 8.90 -7.05
N PHE A 648 -24.27 9.26 -5.81
CA PHE A 648 -23.13 10.11 -5.48
C PHE A 648 -22.24 9.47 -4.42
N TRP A 649 -20.98 9.25 -4.75
CA TRP A 649 -20.05 8.47 -3.92
C TRP A 649 -18.79 9.29 -3.65
N MET A 650 -18.29 9.21 -2.41
CA MET A 650 -16.91 9.58 -2.07
C MET A 650 -16.10 8.31 -2.22
N THR A 651 -15.26 8.25 -3.25
CA THR A 651 -14.48 7.04 -3.57
C THR A 651 -13.05 7.09 -3.06
N GLU A 652 -12.59 8.26 -2.60
CA GLU A 652 -11.30 8.41 -1.91
C GLU A 652 -11.25 9.64 -1.01
N THR A 653 -10.72 9.49 0.21
CA THR A 653 -10.47 10.60 1.15
C THR A 653 -9.47 10.22 2.23
N SER A 654 -8.65 11.18 2.65
CA SER A 654 -7.73 11.03 3.79
C SER A 654 -7.28 12.39 4.30
N GLY A 655 -6.19 12.46 5.08
CA GLY A 655 -5.55 13.73 5.47
C GLY A 655 -5.74 14.11 6.93
N GLN A 656 -6.50 13.32 7.71
CA GLN A 656 -6.76 13.62 9.11
C GLN A 656 -5.67 12.99 10.01
N PRO A 657 -5.07 13.74 10.95
CA PRO A 657 -4.04 13.21 11.85
C PRO A 657 -4.61 12.16 12.82
N ASN A 658 -3.76 11.27 13.34
CA ASN A 658 -4.14 10.28 14.36
C ASN A 658 -4.31 10.90 15.76
N THR A 659 -5.18 11.90 15.87
CA THR A 659 -5.54 12.57 17.13
C THR A 659 -7.05 12.56 17.31
N HIS A 660 -7.54 12.84 18.52
CA HIS A 660 -8.98 12.98 18.75
C HIS A 660 -9.59 14.05 17.81
N SER A 661 -8.92 15.21 17.68
CA SER A 661 -9.36 16.25 16.75
C SER A 661 -9.37 15.79 15.28
N GLY A 662 -8.37 15.02 14.84
CA GLY A 662 -8.34 14.45 13.50
C GLY A 662 -9.47 13.45 13.25
N ALA A 663 -9.71 12.55 14.20
CA ALA A 663 -10.83 11.61 14.15
C ALA A 663 -12.19 12.34 14.11
N MET A 664 -12.36 13.40 14.91
CA MET A 664 -13.58 14.22 14.87
C MET A 664 -13.73 15.01 13.56
N LYS A 665 -12.64 15.38 12.89
CA LYS A 665 -12.71 15.98 11.54
C LYS A 665 -13.19 14.98 10.50
N LEU A 666 -12.69 13.74 10.54
CA LEU A 666 -13.13 12.66 9.64
C LEU A 666 -14.64 12.43 9.78
N ILE A 667 -15.11 12.21 11.01
CA ILE A 667 -16.53 11.89 11.24
C ILE A 667 -17.46 13.06 10.89
N SER A 668 -16.99 14.30 11.07
CA SER A 668 -17.74 15.50 10.66
C SER A 668 -17.86 15.59 9.13
N GLY A 669 -16.77 15.30 8.41
CA GLY A 669 -16.76 15.28 6.94
C GLY A 669 -17.72 14.23 6.38
N LEU A 670 -17.65 13.01 6.92
CA LEU A 670 -18.55 11.91 6.55
C LEU A 670 -20.02 12.27 6.82
N SER A 671 -20.31 12.83 8.00
CA SER A 671 -21.67 13.28 8.36
C SER A 671 -22.19 14.31 7.34
N TYR A 672 -21.41 15.33 7.00
CA TYR A 672 -21.83 16.36 6.04
C TYR A 672 -22.01 15.85 4.62
N ALA A 673 -21.13 14.95 4.17
CA ALA A 673 -21.30 14.27 2.90
C ALA A 673 -22.63 13.49 2.84
N ILE A 674 -22.99 12.77 3.90
CA ILE A 674 -24.27 12.04 3.95
C ILE A 674 -25.46 13.00 4.03
N THR A 675 -25.41 14.03 4.87
CA THR A 675 -26.58 14.88 5.12
C THR A 675 -26.82 15.94 4.05
N HIS A 676 -25.76 16.56 3.54
CA HIS A 676 -25.83 17.60 2.51
C HIS A 676 -25.56 17.05 1.13
N GLY A 677 -24.54 16.21 0.98
CA GLY A 677 -24.21 15.59 -0.31
C GLY A 677 -25.19 14.50 -0.69
N ARG A 678 -25.92 13.94 0.29
CA ARG A 678 -26.80 12.78 0.09
C ARG A 678 -26.01 11.61 -0.48
N LEU A 679 -24.76 11.46 -0.05
CA LEU A 679 -23.87 10.40 -0.52
C LEU A 679 -24.46 9.03 -0.22
N ASN A 680 -24.30 8.14 -1.20
CA ASN A 680 -24.67 6.74 -1.13
C ASN A 680 -23.54 5.90 -0.53
N ALA A 681 -22.27 6.27 -0.73
CA ALA A 681 -21.13 5.54 -0.19
C ALA A 681 -19.99 6.47 0.23
N TRP A 682 -19.16 5.98 1.14
CA TRP A 682 -17.95 6.65 1.59
C TRP A 682 -16.79 5.65 1.72
N VAL A 683 -15.74 5.91 0.95
CA VAL A 683 -14.54 5.07 0.87
C VAL A 683 -13.34 5.91 1.30
N TYR A 684 -12.70 5.52 2.41
CA TYR A 684 -11.44 6.11 2.86
C TYR A 684 -10.30 5.71 1.91
N TRP A 685 -9.18 6.44 1.94
CA TRP A 685 -8.02 6.09 1.12
C TRP A 685 -7.46 4.75 1.56
N THR A 686 -6.53 4.65 2.50
CA THR A 686 -5.98 3.33 2.87
C THR A 686 -6.59 2.80 4.17
N ILE A 687 -7.07 1.56 4.15
CA ILE A 687 -7.54 0.88 5.36
C ILE A 687 -6.34 0.58 6.26
N SER A 688 -5.26 0.05 5.70
CA SER A 688 -4.02 -0.23 6.41
C SER A 688 -2.81 0.31 5.66
N GLY A 689 -1.71 0.52 6.37
CA GLY A 689 -0.40 0.83 5.79
C GLY A 689 0.74 0.58 6.77
N GLU A 690 1.88 1.21 6.53
CA GLU A 690 3.06 1.14 7.41
C GLU A 690 3.53 2.51 7.90
N ALA A 691 4.08 2.52 9.12
CA ALA A 691 4.90 3.61 9.62
C ALA A 691 5.86 3.08 10.70
N ALA A 692 6.98 3.78 10.89
CA ALA A 692 7.92 3.49 11.98
C ALA A 692 7.32 3.72 13.39
N ASP A 693 6.33 4.62 13.50
CA ASP A 693 5.57 4.87 14.72
C ASP A 693 4.06 4.92 14.37
N PRO A 694 3.27 3.90 14.73
CA PRO A 694 1.83 3.88 14.45
C PRO A 694 1.05 4.94 15.26
N TYR A 695 1.60 5.42 16.38
CA TYR A 695 1.01 6.48 17.21
C TYR A 695 1.40 7.89 16.77
N GLY A 696 2.29 8.01 15.77
CA GLY A 696 2.72 9.27 15.19
C GLY A 696 1.56 10.15 14.71
N VAL A 697 1.56 11.42 15.12
CA VAL A 697 0.48 12.38 14.77
C VAL A 697 0.35 12.64 13.26
N ASN A 698 1.42 12.39 12.50
CA ASN A 698 1.49 12.61 11.05
C ASN A 698 0.89 11.45 10.22
N ASN A 699 0.35 10.41 10.87
CA ASN A 699 -0.28 9.28 10.21
C ASN A 699 -1.65 9.66 9.63
N VAL A 700 -1.65 10.26 8.44
CA VAL A 700 -2.84 10.91 7.86
C VAL A 700 -3.59 10.05 6.83
N TYR A 701 -2.98 9.00 6.29
CA TYR A 701 -3.54 8.23 5.16
C TYR A 701 -4.31 6.99 5.59
N ASN A 702 -3.90 6.33 6.67
CA ASN A 702 -4.37 4.99 7.01
C ASN A 702 -5.38 4.98 8.17
N LEU A 703 -6.26 3.98 8.22
CA LEU A 703 -7.08 3.66 9.41
C LEU A 703 -6.34 2.73 10.39
N MET A 704 -5.45 1.89 9.87
CA MET A 704 -4.57 0.98 10.63
C MET A 704 -3.13 1.11 10.17
N LEU A 705 -2.17 0.82 11.05
CA LEU A 705 -0.74 0.81 10.72
C LEU A 705 -0.08 -0.40 11.36
N ASN A 706 0.55 -1.27 10.58
CA ASN A 706 1.16 -2.52 11.06
C ASN A 706 0.18 -3.35 11.94
N GLY A 707 -1.11 -3.38 11.59
CA GLY A 707 -2.16 -4.04 12.39
C GLY A 707 -2.69 -3.23 13.58
N VAL A 708 -2.08 -2.11 13.93
CA VAL A 708 -2.54 -1.23 15.01
C VAL A 708 -3.71 -0.37 14.53
N LYS A 709 -4.86 -0.48 15.21
CA LYS A 709 -6.07 0.30 14.95
C LYS A 709 -5.93 1.74 15.45
N LEU A 710 -6.02 2.72 14.54
CA LEU A 710 -5.85 4.13 14.88
C LEU A 710 -7.15 4.78 15.37
N LYS A 711 -7.09 5.99 15.94
CA LYS A 711 -8.30 6.72 16.42
C LYS A 711 -9.34 6.90 15.30
N LYS A 712 -8.89 7.00 14.05
CA LYS A 712 -9.74 7.10 12.85
C LYS A 712 -10.51 5.82 12.54
N TYR A 713 -9.95 4.66 12.84
CA TYR A 713 -10.63 3.36 12.74
C TYR A 713 -11.87 3.35 13.62
N TYR A 714 -11.71 3.67 14.91
CA TYR A 714 -12.78 3.63 15.89
C TYR A 714 -13.92 4.62 15.60
N VAL A 715 -13.62 5.82 15.10
CA VAL A 715 -14.70 6.75 14.70
C VAL A 715 -15.41 6.30 13.43
N SER A 716 -14.70 5.69 12.46
CA SER A 716 -15.29 5.19 11.21
C SER A 716 -16.33 4.10 11.49
N LYS A 717 -16.05 3.21 12.46
CA LYS A 717 -16.98 2.18 12.96
C LYS A 717 -18.33 2.69 13.48
N ASN A 718 -18.50 4.01 13.70
CA ASN A 718 -19.82 4.55 14.05
C ASN A 718 -20.77 4.63 12.83
N TYR A 719 -20.26 4.46 11.61
CA TYR A 719 -21.04 4.47 10.36
C TYR A 719 -20.96 3.17 9.58
N TYR A 720 -19.78 2.54 9.56
CA TYR A 720 -19.54 1.25 8.92
C TYR A 720 -20.29 0.19 9.73
#